data_AF-A0A2D5JLM3-F1
#
_entry.id   AF-A0A2D5JLM3-F1
#
_cell.length_a   1.000
_cell.length_b   1.000
_cell.length_c   1.000
_cell.angle_alpha   90.00
_cell.angle_beta   90.00
_cell.angle_gamma   90.00
#
_symmetry.space_group_name_H-M   'P 1'
#
loop_
_entity.id
_entity.type
_entity.pdbx_description
1 polymer ?
#
loop_
_entity_poly.entity_id
_entity_poly.type
_entity_poly.pdbx_seq_one_letter_code
_entity_poly.pdbx_strand_id
1 'polypeptide(L)'
;MKKFFLFFTLIVFTDAYSQCAIPQHFTGNTGANMTLMLLPDFINSLSVSSEDAYVVAFTSSNLVVGSTEVFGESQTTLAIWGDDTDSPEIDGAVSNEEIFLKLVDAGQVYDISTTSSIVYSTNGMSVQSDAVSLNLCGSDLLNGDCDYPGIYSGNTGNNMTVMLTSSFVSALTVTNESAYISVSSNGMLVGSTSIFGVSQTSLPIWGDDASTPEVDGAQIGENVVIELVDGSSIYLLSTPEVPFVVNGTQILSNLLSQTLTCGVSVIEGCTQDWAENFNPAANTEDNSCVLTGCMNPNAVNYVPFANVDAYCDLPGCTDSIACNFVSEANNDDNSCFYNEIGYDCDGECSVDTDSDGICDGFEVLGCQDEQSCNYNEFATDAGFCAYPSQEWLNCDEECINDADNDGVCDQFEVDGCLDPTAFNYNQNATNSDGSCIAAVLGCTNSNATNFDSSANTDNGSCLVEGCTDASAFNYDTDANINDGSCQAVLEGCTDSAAANFSDLANVDDGSCEAVVAGCTDAAALNYDINANIDNASCQYVSFDGAWPNDPNGLTNTGNNATIAITGDLSLSTGDYLGAFYQSGDELICGGLLIWDEDAENQLIVLWGDDVGSDIQDGFASGENVIWKAKINSSSSEDDFNLYPTYSYGDNTYMVNAPYVISSWIENPVYGCMNLAYQEFDENALVDDGSCSSLWSILYTAQAEELLNANTQVDALATQLLTTQNELASTTLTMQASYDSMVLEYQGQLFTLNTWLTDSLNAVHADYTLEIANLNAAWDAQVAGLENDLVVLNQGLVDSITSFENQILALNELMSGNVSSLENQIDSLQLDSLVLANLLDTTIANYDVQLAGLNSNITDLTTEIADTIASYEAQIVSLTASHNAEIVVINASHDSVVLDLNNAAADAADTALQLLNQTITDYELDLDNLEFSYEAQISSITSTYDNTIAVLNAEDAAEDGLYEIHIANLQADSTQFSIDLTAANENVQSLDSQVSLLSAENSELTENLAYHSAPLNVNLNQGWNMVGFGLQEQMDAAASLEVLGNKLHLIKDNNAAVYWPEFGFNSLGVLIPGQGYQIRMYEEHLEFTFPYITGERLDVYPQVPVWAIEMEIPSHPNDSRNLIRVVNMLGQEVSPDDAFTGEVLLYLYSDGTVEKKQK
;
A
#
# COMPACT_ATOMS: atom_id res chain seq x y z
N MET A 1 44.89 -39.82 15.41
CA MET A 1 45.84 -40.94 15.15
C MET A 1 46.09 -41.67 16.49
N LYS A 2 46.21 -43.01 16.56
CA LYS A 2 46.17 -43.76 17.84
C LYS A 2 47.46 -43.72 18.69
N LYS A 3 47.31 -43.63 20.02
CA LYS A 3 48.10 -44.25 21.14
C LYS A 3 47.32 -43.98 22.45
N PHE A 4 46.90 -44.97 23.28
CA PHE A 4 47.68 -45.82 24.23
C PHE A 4 48.44 -44.99 25.27
N PHE A 5 48.33 -45.19 26.60
CA PHE A 5 47.85 -46.29 27.48
C PHE A 5 46.82 -45.76 28.55
N LEU A 6 46.28 -46.48 29.56
CA LEU A 6 46.56 -47.80 30.17
C LEU A 6 45.28 -48.64 30.48
N PHE A 7 44.99 -48.97 31.76
CA PHE A 7 43.99 -49.94 32.25
C PHE A 7 43.93 -49.90 33.80
N PHE A 8 42.78 -50.18 34.44
CA PHE A 8 42.72 -51.09 35.61
C PHE A 8 41.32 -51.69 35.84
N THR A 9 41.30 -52.86 36.48
CA THR A 9 40.27 -53.92 36.56
C THR A 9 38.89 -53.58 37.14
N LEU A 10 37.87 -54.34 36.69
CA LEU A 10 36.76 -54.83 37.53
C LEU A 10 36.59 -56.36 37.35
N ILE A 11 35.92 -57.04 38.29
CA ILE A 11 35.71 -58.51 38.31
C ILE A 11 34.23 -58.83 38.06
N VAL A 12 33.97 -59.89 37.30
CA VAL A 12 32.62 -60.42 37.05
C VAL A 12 32.37 -61.68 37.90
N PHE A 13 31.20 -61.74 38.53
CA PHE A 13 30.54 -62.98 38.95
C PHE A 13 29.10 -62.98 38.41
N THR A 14 28.56 -64.16 38.14
CA THR A 14 27.38 -64.37 37.27
C THR A 14 26.10 -64.70 38.04
N ASP A 15 24.97 -64.25 37.50
CA ASP A 15 23.62 -64.40 38.02
C ASP A 15 23.10 -65.85 38.12
N ALA A 16 22.13 -66.06 39.02
CA ALA A 16 21.27 -67.24 39.02
C ALA A 16 19.93 -67.08 39.80
N TYR A 17 19.22 -65.95 39.69
CA TYR A 17 17.77 -65.90 39.98
C TYR A 17 17.06 -64.95 39.01
N SER A 18 15.85 -65.33 38.57
CA SER A 18 15.14 -64.69 37.47
C SER A 18 14.30 -63.50 37.92
N GLN A 19 14.63 -62.30 37.42
CA GLN A 19 13.68 -61.20 37.32
C GLN A 19 13.12 -61.13 35.90
N CYS A 20 11.82 -60.84 35.78
CA CYS A 20 11.11 -60.67 34.52
C CYS A 20 11.64 -59.38 33.82
N ALA A 21 12.43 -59.50 32.74
CA ALA A 21 13.16 -58.38 32.13
C ALA A 21 12.27 -57.42 31.30
N ILE A 22 12.57 -56.12 31.37
CA ILE A 22 11.81 -55.05 30.70
C ILE A 22 12.12 -55.01 29.18
N PRO A 23 11.10 -55.04 28.30
CA PRO A 23 11.24 -54.80 26.87
C PRO A 23 11.72 -53.38 26.49
N GLN A 24 11.77 -53.10 25.19
CA GLN A 24 12.02 -51.77 24.62
C GLN A 24 10.97 -51.45 23.55
N HIS A 25 10.78 -50.17 23.24
CA HIS A 25 9.91 -49.70 22.17
C HIS A 25 10.37 -50.18 20.79
N PHE A 26 9.44 -50.44 19.88
CA PHE A 26 9.73 -50.85 18.51
C PHE A 26 9.73 -49.66 17.57
N THR A 27 10.88 -49.38 16.96
CA THR A 27 11.10 -48.21 16.08
C THR A 27 11.35 -48.60 14.61
N GLY A 28 11.06 -49.85 14.23
CA GLY A 28 11.32 -50.40 12.91
C GLY A 28 10.13 -50.35 11.94
N ASN A 29 10.44 -50.65 10.69
CA ASN A 29 9.50 -51.10 9.66
C ASN A 29 10.20 -52.24 8.91
N THR A 30 9.95 -53.48 9.34
CA THR A 30 10.63 -54.70 8.87
C THR A 30 9.86 -55.45 7.78
N GLY A 31 8.91 -54.77 7.11
CA GLY A 31 8.18 -55.35 5.98
C GLY A 31 6.72 -54.93 5.91
N ALA A 32 5.85 -55.84 5.45
CA ALA A 32 4.42 -55.57 5.36
C ALA A 32 3.73 -55.80 6.72
N ASN A 33 2.87 -54.87 7.15
CA ASN A 33 2.31 -54.89 8.50
C ASN A 33 0.89 -55.50 8.59
N MET A 34 0.42 -55.63 9.83
CA MET A 34 -0.94 -55.94 10.23
C MET A 34 -1.38 -54.88 11.24
N THR A 35 -2.65 -54.44 11.19
CA THR A 35 -3.20 -53.51 12.20
C THR A 35 -3.98 -54.25 13.27
N LEU A 36 -3.61 -54.07 14.53
CA LEU A 36 -4.36 -54.54 15.70
C LEU A 36 -5.05 -53.34 16.37
N MET A 37 -6.38 -53.25 16.25
CA MET A 37 -7.17 -52.20 16.90
C MET A 37 -7.51 -52.61 18.34
N LEU A 38 -7.12 -51.77 19.31
CA LEU A 38 -7.40 -51.93 20.73
C LEU A 38 -8.55 -50.99 21.12
N LEU A 39 -9.72 -51.56 21.39
CA LEU A 39 -10.94 -50.80 21.70
C LEU A 39 -11.03 -50.42 23.18
N PRO A 40 -11.94 -49.50 23.59
CA PRO A 40 -11.92 -48.92 24.93
C PRO A 40 -12.00 -49.93 26.07
N ASP A 41 -12.78 -51.01 25.94
CA ASP A 41 -12.92 -52.03 26.99
C ASP A 41 -11.63 -52.85 27.20
N PHE A 42 -10.75 -52.93 26.18
CA PHE A 42 -9.41 -53.50 26.32
C PHE A 42 -8.51 -52.51 27.08
N ILE A 43 -8.37 -51.27 26.61
CA ILE A 43 -7.47 -50.26 27.18
C ILE A 43 -7.83 -49.95 28.64
N ASN A 44 -9.11 -49.74 28.94
CA ASN A 44 -9.61 -49.50 30.31
C ASN A 44 -9.30 -50.65 31.29
N SER A 45 -9.05 -51.87 30.80
CA SER A 45 -8.74 -53.02 31.66
C SER A 45 -7.25 -53.13 32.02
N LEU A 46 -6.36 -52.47 31.26
CA LEU A 46 -4.91 -52.47 31.52
C LEU A 46 -4.54 -51.75 32.82
N SER A 47 -5.39 -50.83 33.29
CA SER A 47 -5.24 -50.14 34.59
C SER A 47 -3.90 -49.40 34.76
N VAL A 48 -3.40 -48.80 33.67
CA VAL A 48 -2.08 -48.14 33.60
C VAL A 48 -1.92 -46.96 34.57
N SER A 49 -0.70 -46.76 35.05
CA SER A 49 -0.38 -45.82 36.13
C SER A 49 0.74 -44.81 35.82
N SER A 50 1.54 -45.04 34.77
CA SER A 50 2.60 -44.15 34.30
C SER A 50 2.28 -43.57 32.92
N GLU A 51 2.76 -42.36 32.62
CA GLU A 51 2.55 -41.74 31.30
C GLU A 51 3.31 -42.47 30.18
N ASP A 52 4.46 -43.06 30.50
CA ASP A 52 5.25 -43.93 29.61
C ASP A 52 4.65 -45.34 29.42
N ALA A 53 3.39 -45.59 29.81
CA ALA A 53 2.81 -46.92 29.72
C ALA A 53 2.52 -47.34 28.27
N TYR A 54 3.15 -48.43 27.83
CA TYR A 54 3.03 -48.96 26.47
C TYR A 54 2.69 -50.44 26.42
N VAL A 55 1.94 -50.81 25.37
CA VAL A 55 1.69 -52.20 25.00
C VAL A 55 2.63 -52.59 23.87
N VAL A 56 3.34 -53.70 24.06
CA VAL A 56 4.34 -54.21 23.12
C VAL A 56 3.99 -55.64 22.71
N ALA A 57 4.11 -55.91 21.40
CA ALA A 57 3.77 -57.17 20.75
C ALA A 57 5.01 -58.00 20.44
N PHE A 58 4.93 -59.30 20.71
CA PHE A 58 5.99 -60.27 20.49
C PHE A 58 5.49 -61.48 19.70
N THR A 59 6.40 -62.06 18.92
CA THR A 59 6.23 -63.39 18.33
C THR A 59 6.34 -64.50 19.37
N SER A 60 6.11 -65.75 18.95
CA SER A 60 6.33 -66.94 19.78
C SER A 60 7.80 -67.17 20.20
N SER A 61 8.74 -66.45 19.58
CA SER A 61 10.18 -66.48 19.85
C SER A 61 10.67 -65.32 20.73
N ASN A 62 9.76 -64.51 21.31
CA ASN A 62 10.04 -63.26 22.03
C ASN A 62 10.70 -62.15 21.18
N LEU A 63 10.59 -62.19 19.85
CA LEU A 63 11.00 -61.07 18.99
C LEU A 63 9.96 -59.94 19.11
N VAL A 64 10.40 -58.71 19.41
CA VAL A 64 9.54 -57.52 19.39
C VAL A 64 9.18 -57.20 17.94
N VAL A 65 7.88 -57.03 17.65
CA VAL A 65 7.37 -56.77 16.28
C VAL A 65 6.42 -55.56 16.21
N GLY A 66 6.29 -54.80 17.29
CA GLY A 66 5.53 -53.54 17.34
C GLY A 66 5.27 -53.08 18.78
N SER A 67 5.13 -51.77 19.00
CA SER A 67 4.64 -51.19 20.25
C SER A 67 3.75 -49.97 20.00
N THR A 68 2.94 -49.60 20.99
CA THR A 68 2.16 -48.36 21.04
C THR A 68 2.06 -47.90 22.49
N GLU A 69 2.19 -46.61 22.73
CA GLU A 69 1.72 -46.01 23.97
C GLU A 69 0.21 -46.26 24.15
N VAL A 70 -0.23 -46.35 25.40
CA VAL A 70 -1.64 -46.57 25.79
C VAL A 70 -2.12 -45.69 26.95
N PHE A 71 -1.24 -44.86 27.53
CA PHE A 71 -1.65 -43.88 28.53
C PHE A 71 -2.52 -42.77 27.93
N GLY A 72 -3.47 -42.24 28.70
CA GLY A 72 -4.43 -41.21 28.27
C GLY A 72 -5.43 -41.62 27.19
N GLU A 73 -5.13 -42.65 26.40
CA GLU A 73 -5.87 -43.02 25.21
C GLU A 73 -7.19 -43.75 25.49
N SER A 74 -8.18 -43.45 24.64
CA SER A 74 -9.51 -44.08 24.74
C SER A 74 -9.64 -45.30 23.83
N GLN A 75 -8.85 -45.38 22.77
CA GLN A 75 -8.70 -46.51 21.85
C GLN A 75 -7.46 -46.24 20.99
N THR A 76 -6.70 -47.27 20.59
CA THR A 76 -5.51 -47.09 19.75
C THR A 76 -5.35 -48.22 18.72
N THR A 77 -4.39 -48.09 17.80
CA THR A 77 -4.06 -49.09 16.78
C THR A 77 -2.57 -49.43 16.80
N LEU A 78 -2.26 -50.65 17.23
CA LEU A 78 -0.91 -51.20 17.21
C LEU A 78 -0.58 -51.74 15.81
N ALA A 79 0.48 -51.26 15.20
CA ALA A 79 1.05 -51.86 13.99
C ALA A 79 1.97 -53.03 14.39
N ILE A 80 1.68 -54.22 13.84
CA ILE A 80 2.54 -55.41 13.95
C ILE A 80 3.25 -55.59 12.62
N TRP A 81 4.57 -55.49 12.60
CA TRP A 81 5.39 -55.60 11.40
C TRP A 81 5.71 -57.06 11.09
N GLY A 82 5.56 -57.44 9.82
CA GLY A 82 5.80 -58.80 9.33
C GLY A 82 7.09 -58.90 8.55
N ASP A 83 7.68 -60.09 8.60
CA ASP A 83 8.96 -60.47 8.00
C ASP A 83 9.02 -60.11 6.50
N ASP A 84 10.06 -59.39 6.06
CA ASP A 84 10.29 -59.11 4.63
C ASP A 84 10.97 -60.29 3.89
N THR A 85 11.31 -60.10 2.62
CA THR A 85 11.98 -61.12 1.79
C THR A 85 13.32 -60.66 1.20
N ASP A 86 13.75 -59.46 1.57
CA ASP A 86 14.98 -58.82 1.13
C ASP A 86 16.09 -59.02 2.19
N SER A 87 15.70 -59.17 3.47
CA SER A 87 16.48 -59.71 4.59
C SER A 87 16.56 -61.25 4.54
N PRO A 88 17.69 -61.86 4.93
CA PRO A 88 17.80 -63.30 5.20
C PRO A 88 17.66 -63.64 6.70
N GLU A 89 17.45 -62.63 7.55
CA GLU A 89 17.28 -62.73 8.99
C GLU A 89 15.78 -62.55 9.32
N ILE A 90 15.26 -63.26 10.33
CA ILE A 90 13.84 -63.13 10.71
C ILE A 90 13.74 -61.92 11.65
N ASP A 91 13.25 -60.81 11.12
CA ASP A 91 13.16 -59.50 11.78
C ASP A 91 11.72 -58.93 11.83
N GLY A 92 10.74 -59.68 11.32
CA GLY A 92 9.31 -59.43 11.54
C GLY A 92 8.49 -60.69 11.86
N ALA A 93 7.19 -60.50 12.09
CA ALA A 93 6.26 -61.61 12.35
C ALA A 93 5.97 -62.44 11.07
N VAL A 94 6.01 -63.77 11.18
CA VAL A 94 5.78 -64.66 10.05
C VAL A 94 4.29 -64.95 9.85
N SER A 95 3.83 -65.09 8.60
CA SER A 95 2.41 -65.30 8.26
C SER A 95 1.80 -66.52 8.98
N ASN A 96 0.73 -66.29 9.76
CA ASN A 96 0.06 -67.23 10.67
C ASN A 96 0.80 -67.55 11.99
N GLU A 97 1.79 -66.77 12.39
CA GLU A 97 2.37 -66.83 13.74
C GLU A 97 1.42 -66.21 14.79
N GLU A 98 1.43 -66.74 16.01
CA GLU A 98 0.68 -66.23 17.16
C GLU A 98 1.45 -65.09 17.86
N ILE A 99 0.73 -64.02 18.20
CA ILE A 99 1.29 -62.77 18.75
C ILE A 99 0.82 -62.61 20.19
N PHE A 100 1.78 -62.38 21.09
CA PHE A 100 1.56 -62.16 22.51
C PHE A 100 1.77 -60.69 22.85
N LEU A 101 1.02 -60.18 23.83
CA LEU A 101 1.12 -58.80 24.28
C LEU A 101 1.65 -58.76 25.73
N LYS A 102 2.49 -57.77 26.04
CA LYS A 102 2.85 -57.42 27.41
C LYS A 102 2.55 -55.94 27.65
N LEU A 103 2.20 -55.61 28.89
CA LEU A 103 2.16 -54.24 29.38
C LEU A 103 3.49 -53.96 30.08
N VAL A 104 4.09 -52.80 29.76
CA VAL A 104 5.13 -52.17 30.58
C VAL A 104 4.50 -50.95 31.22
N ASP A 105 4.49 -50.90 32.55
CA ASP A 105 3.93 -49.79 33.33
C ASP A 105 4.77 -49.61 34.61
N ALA A 106 5.20 -48.38 34.90
CA ALA A 106 6.06 -48.03 36.04
C ALA A 106 7.29 -48.97 36.25
N GLY A 107 7.91 -49.42 35.15
CA GLY A 107 9.06 -50.33 35.18
C GLY A 107 8.74 -51.79 35.57
N GLN A 108 7.48 -52.15 35.78
CA GLN A 108 7.02 -53.53 35.95
C GLN A 108 6.54 -54.12 34.62
N VAL A 109 6.67 -55.45 34.48
CA VAL A 109 6.26 -56.19 33.29
C VAL A 109 5.11 -57.13 33.64
N TYR A 110 3.98 -56.95 32.96
CA TYR A 110 2.79 -57.77 33.14
C TYR A 110 2.44 -58.55 31.87
N ASP A 111 2.21 -59.86 32.01
CA ASP A 111 1.73 -60.70 30.91
C ASP A 111 0.24 -60.47 30.65
N ILE A 112 -0.12 -59.96 29.46
CA ILE A 112 -1.51 -59.72 29.08
C ILE A 112 -2.12 -61.01 28.56
N SER A 113 -3.11 -61.55 29.28
CA SER A 113 -3.89 -62.71 28.81
C SER A 113 -5.13 -62.25 28.05
N THR A 114 -5.16 -62.46 26.73
CA THR A 114 -6.31 -62.15 25.86
C THR A 114 -7.34 -63.27 25.83
N THR A 115 -8.62 -62.93 25.56
CA THR A 115 -9.71 -63.91 25.38
C THR A 115 -9.67 -64.62 24.02
N SER A 116 -9.00 -64.01 23.04
CA SER A 116 -8.83 -64.52 21.67
C SER A 116 -7.36 -64.51 21.29
N SER A 117 -6.91 -65.52 20.53
CA SER A 117 -5.55 -65.57 20.01
C SER A 117 -5.37 -64.58 18.86
N ILE A 118 -4.34 -63.75 18.96
CA ILE A 118 -3.96 -62.80 17.90
C ILE A 118 -3.01 -63.54 16.97
N VAL A 119 -3.32 -63.60 15.68
CA VAL A 119 -2.53 -64.33 14.68
C VAL A 119 -2.14 -63.37 13.57
N TYR A 120 -0.84 -63.24 13.30
CA TYR A 120 -0.33 -62.29 12.30
C TYR A 120 -0.73 -62.69 10.88
N SER A 121 -1.20 -61.71 10.11
CA SER A 121 -1.56 -61.85 8.70
C SER A 121 -1.21 -60.59 7.91
N THR A 122 -0.52 -60.77 6.79
CA THR A 122 0.08 -59.69 5.99
C THR A 122 -0.96 -58.79 5.35
N ASN A 123 -0.90 -57.49 5.63
CA ASN A 123 -1.95 -56.49 5.33
C ASN A 123 -3.32 -56.81 5.97
N GLY A 124 -3.32 -57.61 7.04
CA GLY A 124 -4.51 -57.98 7.79
C GLY A 124 -4.94 -56.94 8.81
N MET A 125 -6.12 -57.15 9.40
CA MET A 125 -6.61 -56.38 10.54
C MET A 125 -7.25 -57.32 11.57
N SER A 126 -6.94 -57.10 12.84
CA SER A 126 -7.61 -57.71 13.98
C SER A 126 -8.10 -56.62 14.93
N VAL A 127 -9.12 -56.93 15.73
CA VAL A 127 -9.73 -56.02 16.70
C VAL A 127 -9.85 -56.76 18.02
N GLN A 128 -9.38 -56.17 19.11
CA GLN A 128 -9.58 -56.68 20.47
C GLN A 128 -10.56 -55.78 21.21
N SER A 129 -11.70 -56.37 21.58
CA SER A 129 -12.85 -55.72 22.23
C SER A 129 -13.03 -56.07 23.70
N ASP A 130 -12.28 -57.05 24.19
CA ASP A 130 -12.54 -57.70 25.47
C ASP A 130 -11.52 -57.22 26.52
N ALA A 131 -11.99 -57.06 27.75
CA ALA A 131 -11.13 -56.79 28.91
C ALA A 131 -10.18 -57.97 29.18
N VAL A 132 -8.95 -57.68 29.58
CA VAL A 132 -7.85 -58.64 29.75
C VAL A 132 -7.40 -58.76 31.21
N SER A 133 -6.60 -59.78 31.53
CA SER A 133 -6.06 -60.01 32.88
C SER A 133 -4.53 -60.04 32.90
N LEU A 134 -3.96 -59.41 33.93
CA LEU A 134 -2.52 -59.26 34.19
C LEU A 134 -2.04 -60.22 35.29
N ASN A 135 -0.78 -60.69 35.23
CA ASN A 135 -0.16 -61.56 36.25
C ASN A 135 1.28 -61.11 36.60
N LEU A 136 1.76 -61.49 37.79
CA LEU A 136 3.08 -61.15 38.37
C LEU A 136 3.89 -62.42 38.76
N CYS A 137 5.20 -62.29 39.06
CA CYS A 137 6.26 -63.29 38.78
C CYS A 137 6.74 -64.21 39.99
N GLY A 138 5.88 -64.92 40.80
CA GLY A 138 6.16 -66.26 41.52
C GLY A 138 6.11 -66.53 43.09
N SER A 139 5.59 -67.72 43.63
CA SER A 139 5.65 -68.30 45.07
C SER A 139 5.06 -69.78 45.36
N ASP A 140 5.16 -70.44 46.58
CA ASP A 140 4.67 -71.87 46.96
C ASP A 140 4.44 -72.32 48.52
N LEU A 141 4.30 -73.64 48.95
CA LEU A 141 3.65 -74.22 50.24
C LEU A 141 4.10 -75.66 50.81
N LEU A 142 3.60 -76.23 51.99
CA LEU A 142 3.48 -77.71 52.43
C LEU A 142 3.10 -78.13 53.95
N ASN A 143 2.42 -79.29 54.28
CA ASN A 143 2.31 -80.01 55.65
C ASN A 143 1.56 -81.45 55.79
N GLY A 144 1.35 -82.11 56.99
CA GLY A 144 0.62 -83.45 57.23
C GLY A 144 0.39 -84.09 58.69
N ASP A 145 -0.36 -85.24 58.91
CA ASP A 145 -0.80 -85.86 60.26
C ASP A 145 -1.16 -87.45 60.38
N CYS A 146 -1.83 -88.00 61.46
CA CYS A 146 -1.83 -89.41 62.07
C CYS A 146 -3.18 -90.27 62.27
N ASP A 147 -3.29 -91.28 63.25
CA ASP A 147 -4.30 -92.43 63.37
C ASP A 147 -4.68 -93.01 64.82
N TYR A 148 -5.84 -93.74 65.06
CA TYR A 148 -6.61 -93.88 66.37
C TYR A 148 -7.50 -95.16 66.70
N PRO A 149 -8.11 -95.29 67.93
CA PRO A 149 -9.18 -96.27 68.31
C PRO A 149 -10.60 -96.00 67.74
N GLY A 150 -11.62 -96.80 68.11
CA GLY A 150 -13.00 -96.74 67.57
C GLY A 150 -14.19 -96.71 68.55
N ILE A 151 -15.39 -96.39 68.01
CA ILE A 151 -16.67 -96.12 68.73
C ILE A 151 -17.58 -97.36 68.78
N TYR A 152 -18.30 -97.57 69.90
CA TYR A 152 -19.22 -98.70 70.12
C TYR A 152 -20.66 -98.43 69.65
N SER A 153 -21.35 -99.46 69.16
CA SER A 153 -22.72 -99.37 68.61
C SER A 153 -23.65 -100.55 68.93
N GLY A 154 -23.29 -101.41 69.89
CA GLY A 154 -24.06 -102.60 70.28
C GLY A 154 -25.18 -102.36 71.31
N ASN A 155 -25.97 -103.40 71.56
CA ASN A 155 -26.97 -103.48 72.63
C ASN A 155 -27.19 -104.97 72.98
N THR A 156 -26.61 -105.41 74.10
CA THR A 156 -26.65 -106.79 74.62
C THR A 156 -27.76 -106.97 75.66
N GLY A 157 -28.84 -106.17 75.57
CA GLY A 157 -30.01 -106.27 76.44
C GLY A 157 -29.82 -105.61 77.82
N ASN A 158 -29.00 -106.19 78.68
CA ASN A 158 -28.72 -105.60 80.01
C ASN A 158 -27.69 -104.47 79.88
N ASN A 159 -27.85 -103.39 80.64
CA ASN A 159 -26.86 -102.32 80.72
C ASN A 159 -26.73 -101.75 82.14
N MET A 160 -25.69 -100.95 82.36
CA MET A 160 -25.63 -99.97 83.43
C MET A 160 -25.43 -98.59 82.80
N THR A 161 -25.86 -97.54 83.48
CA THR A 161 -25.60 -96.15 83.06
C THR A 161 -24.64 -95.48 84.03
N VAL A 162 -23.51 -95.00 83.53
CA VAL A 162 -22.56 -94.20 84.31
C VAL A 162 -22.77 -92.73 83.95
N MET A 163 -23.26 -91.93 84.89
CA MET A 163 -23.35 -90.48 84.71
C MET A 163 -21.99 -89.83 84.95
N LEU A 164 -21.45 -89.17 83.92
CA LEU A 164 -20.29 -88.29 84.03
C LEU A 164 -20.80 -86.89 84.38
N THR A 165 -20.61 -86.45 85.62
CA THR A 165 -21.08 -85.11 86.05
C THR A 165 -20.27 -84.00 85.40
N SER A 166 -20.76 -82.77 85.51
CA SER A 166 -20.04 -81.60 84.97
C SER A 166 -18.63 -81.44 85.51
N SER A 167 -18.39 -81.73 86.78
CA SER A 167 -17.05 -81.74 87.39
C SER A 167 -16.13 -82.86 86.88
N PHE A 168 -16.67 -83.94 86.32
CA PHE A 168 -15.87 -84.96 85.63
C PHE A 168 -15.53 -84.51 84.21
N VAL A 169 -16.53 -84.03 83.46
CA VAL A 169 -16.34 -83.63 82.06
C VAL A 169 -15.46 -82.38 81.94
N SER A 170 -15.61 -81.40 82.85
CA SER A 170 -14.74 -80.21 82.91
C SER A 170 -13.33 -80.47 83.45
N ALA A 171 -13.03 -81.71 83.85
CA ALA A 171 -11.69 -82.13 84.28
C ALA A 171 -10.92 -82.90 83.19
N LEU A 172 -11.56 -83.14 82.04
CA LEU A 172 -10.91 -83.68 80.85
C LEU A 172 -10.35 -82.53 80.01
N THR A 173 -9.10 -82.63 79.58
CA THR A 173 -8.61 -81.77 78.49
C THR A 173 -9.08 -82.37 77.17
N VAL A 174 -9.99 -81.66 76.51
CA VAL A 174 -10.62 -82.02 75.24
C VAL A 174 -10.46 -80.84 74.29
N THR A 175 -9.84 -81.07 73.14
CA THR A 175 -9.40 -80.04 72.18
C THR A 175 -10.04 -80.18 70.80
N ASN A 176 -10.55 -81.37 70.45
CA ASN A 176 -11.09 -81.68 69.13
C ASN A 176 -12.61 -81.89 69.16
N GLU A 177 -13.32 -81.39 68.14
CA GLU A 177 -14.78 -81.48 68.06
C GLU A 177 -15.32 -82.92 67.98
N SER A 178 -14.50 -83.86 67.50
CA SER A 178 -14.86 -85.29 67.34
C SER A 178 -14.57 -86.14 68.58
N ALA A 179 -14.09 -85.53 69.67
CA ALA A 179 -13.58 -86.27 70.82
C ALA A 179 -14.65 -87.10 71.55
N TYR A 180 -14.26 -88.30 71.97
CA TYR A 180 -15.15 -89.27 72.60
C TYR A 180 -14.44 -90.12 73.66
N ILE A 181 -15.23 -90.63 74.59
CA ILE A 181 -14.80 -91.59 75.60
C ILE A 181 -15.14 -93.00 75.12
N SER A 182 -14.17 -93.91 75.19
CA SER A 182 -14.35 -95.37 75.01
C SER A 182 -14.31 -96.09 76.36
N VAL A 183 -15.05 -97.20 76.47
CA VAL A 183 -15.10 -98.06 77.65
C VAL A 183 -14.85 -99.51 77.25
N SER A 184 -13.83 -100.14 77.83
CA SER A 184 -13.54 -101.55 77.63
C SER A 184 -13.67 -102.36 78.92
N SER A 185 -14.06 -103.64 78.78
CA SER A 185 -14.02 -104.64 79.85
C SER A 185 -13.19 -105.82 79.35
N ASN A 186 -12.14 -106.17 80.09
CA ASN A 186 -11.13 -107.17 79.69
C ASN A 186 -10.56 -106.98 78.25
N GLY A 187 -10.51 -105.73 77.75
CA GLY A 187 -10.05 -105.40 76.40
C GLY A 187 -11.10 -105.50 75.29
N MET A 188 -12.34 -105.91 75.60
CA MET A 188 -13.47 -105.79 74.68
C MET A 188 -14.16 -104.42 74.87
N LEU A 189 -14.42 -103.69 73.78
CA LEU A 189 -15.16 -102.43 73.82
C LEU A 189 -16.64 -102.72 74.15
N VAL A 190 -17.18 -102.13 75.23
CA VAL A 190 -18.53 -102.37 75.77
C VAL A 190 -19.38 -101.11 75.93
N GLY A 191 -18.84 -99.95 75.57
CA GLY A 191 -19.56 -98.68 75.59
C GLY A 191 -18.70 -97.52 75.08
N SER A 192 -19.34 -96.41 74.69
CA SER A 192 -18.68 -95.15 74.33
C SER A 192 -19.66 -93.98 74.34
N THR A 193 -19.17 -92.75 74.46
CA THR A 193 -19.99 -91.53 74.32
C THR A 193 -19.15 -90.35 73.82
N SER A 194 -19.71 -89.51 72.94
CA SER A 194 -19.08 -88.24 72.53
C SER A 194 -18.99 -87.28 73.73
N ILE A 195 -17.87 -86.56 73.86
CA ILE A 195 -17.59 -85.75 75.05
C ILE A 195 -17.33 -84.26 74.76
N PHE A 196 -17.05 -83.89 73.51
CA PHE A 196 -16.91 -82.48 73.14
C PHE A 196 -18.21 -81.68 73.33
N GLY A 197 -18.09 -80.43 73.76
CA GLY A 197 -19.20 -79.47 73.88
C GLY A 197 -20.27 -79.76 74.95
N VAL A 198 -20.32 -80.97 75.52
CA VAL A 198 -21.32 -81.35 76.53
C VAL A 198 -20.87 -81.00 77.94
N SER A 199 -21.75 -80.34 78.71
CA SER A 199 -21.44 -79.95 80.10
C SER A 199 -21.63 -81.06 81.12
N GLN A 200 -22.26 -82.18 80.75
CA GLN A 200 -22.33 -83.47 81.47
C GLN A 200 -22.95 -84.50 80.53
N THR A 201 -22.69 -85.80 80.72
CA THR A 201 -23.25 -86.84 79.84
C THR A 201 -23.49 -88.16 80.59
N SER A 202 -24.23 -89.07 79.96
CA SER A 202 -24.48 -90.44 80.44
C SER A 202 -23.83 -91.44 79.51
N LEU A 203 -22.95 -92.26 80.05
CA LEU A 203 -22.18 -93.30 79.36
C LEU A 203 -22.84 -94.66 79.61
N PRO A 204 -23.54 -95.24 78.61
CA PRO A 204 -24.08 -96.59 78.73
C PRO A 204 -22.95 -97.61 78.60
N ILE A 205 -22.94 -98.58 79.52
CA ILE A 205 -22.07 -99.76 79.47
C ILE A 205 -22.98 -100.96 79.29
N TRP A 206 -22.70 -101.78 78.28
CA TRP A 206 -23.51 -102.94 77.93
C TRP A 206 -22.97 -104.21 78.60
N GLY A 207 -23.90 -104.98 79.17
CA GLY A 207 -23.62 -106.13 80.02
C GLY A 207 -23.92 -107.45 79.33
N ASP A 208 -23.19 -108.48 79.74
CA ASP A 208 -23.28 -109.82 79.18
C ASP A 208 -24.71 -110.41 79.27
N ASP A 209 -25.30 -110.88 78.16
CA ASP A 209 -26.58 -111.59 78.23
C ASP A 209 -26.35 -113.06 78.61
N ALA A 210 -26.56 -113.37 79.90
CA ALA A 210 -26.55 -114.73 80.42
C ALA A 210 -27.64 -115.68 79.83
N SER A 211 -28.45 -115.22 78.86
CA SER A 211 -29.28 -116.09 78.01
C SER A 211 -28.50 -116.75 76.85
N THR A 212 -27.35 -116.19 76.45
CA THR A 212 -26.40 -116.75 75.49
C THR A 212 -25.14 -117.33 76.16
N PRO A 213 -24.42 -118.27 75.51
CA PRO A 213 -23.15 -118.80 76.00
C PRO A 213 -21.91 -118.01 75.52
N GLU A 214 -22.05 -117.16 74.51
CA GLU A 214 -21.03 -116.20 74.10
C GLU A 214 -20.94 -115.04 75.12
N VAL A 215 -19.72 -114.61 75.46
CA VAL A 215 -19.51 -113.39 76.28
C VAL A 215 -19.43 -112.20 75.33
N ASP A 216 -20.43 -111.30 75.38
CA ASP A 216 -20.57 -110.17 74.44
C ASP A 216 -20.71 -108.79 75.12
N GLY A 217 -20.80 -108.75 76.44
CA GLY A 217 -20.79 -107.54 77.26
C GLY A 217 -20.00 -107.70 78.57
N ALA A 218 -20.00 -106.66 79.40
CA ALA A 218 -19.33 -106.69 80.71
C ALA A 218 -20.02 -107.65 81.69
N GLN A 219 -19.28 -108.50 82.41
CA GLN A 219 -19.88 -109.45 83.36
C GLN A 219 -20.13 -108.82 84.74
N ILE A 220 -21.09 -109.37 85.50
CA ILE A 220 -21.55 -108.79 86.76
C ILE A 220 -20.42 -108.76 87.80
N GLY A 221 -19.98 -107.55 88.17
CA GLY A 221 -18.91 -107.29 89.11
C GLY A 221 -17.53 -107.03 88.50
N GLU A 222 -17.40 -107.06 87.17
CA GLU A 222 -16.12 -106.73 86.50
C GLU A 222 -15.93 -105.21 86.37
N ASN A 223 -14.73 -104.72 86.70
CA ASN A 223 -14.37 -103.31 86.52
C ASN A 223 -14.11 -103.00 85.03
N VAL A 224 -14.61 -101.85 84.57
CA VAL A 224 -14.27 -101.32 83.24
C VAL A 224 -13.06 -100.39 83.26
N VAL A 225 -12.38 -100.30 82.12
CA VAL A 225 -11.34 -99.31 81.80
C VAL A 225 -11.96 -98.23 80.91
N ILE A 226 -11.54 -96.97 81.10
CA ILE A 226 -12.09 -95.80 80.40
C ILE A 226 -10.93 -95.01 79.76
N GLU A 227 -11.12 -94.60 78.51
CA GLU A 227 -10.12 -93.90 77.70
C GLU A 227 -10.78 -92.71 76.98
N LEU A 228 -9.97 -91.71 76.61
CA LEU A 228 -10.39 -90.54 75.82
C LEU A 228 -9.55 -90.48 74.54
N VAL A 229 -10.24 -90.34 73.40
CA VAL A 229 -9.64 -90.05 72.10
C VAL A 229 -9.96 -88.61 71.74
N ASP A 230 -8.94 -87.79 71.49
CA ASP A 230 -9.04 -86.36 71.29
C ASP A 230 -8.18 -85.92 70.10
N GLY A 231 -8.77 -85.98 68.90
CA GLY A 231 -8.12 -85.63 67.63
C GLY A 231 -6.78 -86.34 67.45
N SER A 232 -5.70 -85.56 67.45
CA SER A 232 -4.29 -85.97 67.33
C SER A 232 -3.84 -87.08 68.31
N SER A 233 -4.54 -87.24 69.45
CA SER A 233 -3.99 -87.86 70.67
C SER A 233 -4.92 -88.84 71.40
N ILE A 234 -4.32 -89.76 72.15
CA ILE A 234 -5.01 -90.77 72.98
C ILE A 234 -4.60 -90.62 74.44
N TYR A 235 -5.59 -90.61 75.36
CA TYR A 235 -5.36 -90.50 76.79
C TYR A 235 -6.07 -91.61 77.59
N LEU A 236 -5.37 -92.24 78.52
CA LEU A 236 -5.95 -93.17 79.50
C LEU A 236 -6.56 -92.38 80.68
N LEU A 237 -7.77 -92.75 81.12
CA LEU A 237 -8.48 -92.07 82.21
C LEU A 237 -8.51 -92.92 83.49
N SER A 238 -7.80 -92.45 84.52
CA SER A 238 -7.83 -93.05 85.85
C SER A 238 -9.08 -92.61 86.61
N THR A 239 -9.91 -93.57 87.01
CA THR A 239 -11.17 -93.35 87.73
C THR A 239 -11.29 -94.30 88.93
N PRO A 240 -12.12 -93.99 89.95
CA PRO A 240 -12.47 -94.97 90.98
C PRO A 240 -13.16 -96.18 90.36
N GLU A 241 -12.92 -97.39 90.89
CA GLU A 241 -13.42 -98.66 90.32
C GLU A 241 -14.93 -98.62 89.97
N VAL A 242 -15.24 -99.01 88.72
CA VAL A 242 -16.60 -99.05 88.16
C VAL A 242 -16.97 -100.51 87.86
N PRO A 243 -17.41 -101.30 88.85
CA PRO A 243 -17.82 -102.68 88.66
C PRO A 243 -19.18 -102.72 87.96
N PHE A 244 -19.30 -103.52 86.90
CA PHE A 244 -20.54 -103.60 86.13
C PHE A 244 -21.69 -104.20 86.94
N VAL A 245 -22.85 -103.52 86.95
CA VAL A 245 -24.07 -103.97 87.63
C VAL A 245 -25.26 -103.86 86.70
N VAL A 246 -25.94 -104.99 86.45
CA VAL A 246 -27.15 -105.09 85.62
C VAL A 246 -28.25 -104.14 86.11
N ASN A 247 -28.70 -103.26 85.20
CA ASN A 247 -29.66 -102.17 85.44
C ASN A 247 -29.22 -101.18 86.55
N GLY A 248 -27.91 -101.08 86.81
CA GLY A 248 -27.33 -100.14 87.77
C GLY A 248 -27.18 -98.73 87.22
N THR A 249 -27.15 -97.75 88.13
CA THR A 249 -26.70 -96.38 87.83
C THR A 249 -25.55 -96.02 88.76
N GLN A 250 -24.42 -95.61 88.19
CA GLN A 250 -23.27 -95.08 88.92
C GLN A 250 -23.00 -93.63 88.51
N ILE A 251 -22.36 -92.85 89.37
CA ILE A 251 -22.02 -91.46 89.09
C ILE A 251 -20.51 -91.32 89.25
N LEU A 252 -19.81 -90.92 88.19
CA LEU A 252 -18.42 -90.49 88.21
C LEU A 252 -18.41 -88.96 88.26
N SER A 253 -17.89 -88.42 89.36
CA SER A 253 -17.88 -86.97 89.62
C SER A 253 -16.51 -86.32 89.62
N ASN A 254 -15.44 -87.10 89.79
CA ASN A 254 -14.06 -86.64 89.77
C ASN A 254 -13.21 -87.61 88.93
N LEU A 255 -12.39 -87.07 88.04
CA LEU A 255 -11.30 -87.78 87.38
C LEU A 255 -10.09 -87.83 88.33
N LEU A 256 -9.32 -88.93 88.37
CA LEU A 256 -8.11 -89.03 89.19
C LEU A 256 -6.86 -88.57 88.44
N SER A 257 -6.74 -88.97 87.16
CA SER A 257 -5.73 -88.46 86.23
C SER A 257 -6.11 -88.76 84.78
N GLN A 258 -5.71 -87.86 83.87
CA GLN A 258 -5.63 -88.09 82.42
C GLN A 258 -4.16 -88.30 82.06
N THR A 259 -3.82 -89.24 81.17
CA THR A 259 -2.40 -89.50 80.82
C THR A 259 -2.24 -89.81 79.34
N LEU A 260 -1.46 -88.96 78.64
CA LEU A 260 -1.16 -89.09 77.22
C LEU A 260 -0.45 -90.42 76.95
N THR A 261 -0.97 -91.16 75.97
CA THR A 261 -0.51 -92.52 75.62
C THR A 261 0.02 -92.59 74.18
N CYS A 262 -0.48 -91.72 73.29
CA CYS A 262 0.09 -91.47 71.96
C CYS A 262 -0.18 -90.02 71.54
N GLY A 263 0.81 -89.37 70.92
CA GLY A 263 0.87 -87.93 70.64
C GLY A 263 2.26 -87.35 70.98
N VAL A 264 2.60 -86.17 70.47
CA VAL A 264 3.91 -85.51 70.73
C VAL A 264 3.83 -84.66 72.00
N SER A 265 4.86 -84.73 72.86
CA SER A 265 4.96 -83.89 74.07
C SER A 265 5.82 -82.64 73.83
N VAL A 266 5.18 -81.48 73.92
CA VAL A 266 5.79 -80.15 73.77
C VAL A 266 6.62 -79.78 75.00
N ILE A 267 7.83 -79.24 74.78
CA ILE A 267 8.65 -78.54 75.77
C ILE A 267 9.00 -77.17 75.19
N GLU A 268 8.25 -76.16 75.64
CA GLU A 268 8.34 -74.76 75.25
C GLU A 268 9.60 -74.08 75.82
N GLY A 269 10.26 -73.27 74.98
CA GLY A 269 11.39 -72.41 75.35
C GLY A 269 12.26 -72.04 74.15
N CYS A 270 13.06 -70.97 74.28
CA CYS A 270 13.98 -70.52 73.23
C CYS A 270 14.98 -71.60 72.79
N THR A 271 14.98 -71.93 71.50
CA THR A 271 15.80 -72.99 70.88
C THR A 271 17.06 -72.49 70.16
N GLN A 272 17.21 -71.17 69.98
CA GLN A 272 18.32 -70.54 69.24
C GLN A 272 19.55 -70.34 70.14
N ASP A 273 20.70 -70.93 69.79
CA ASP A 273 21.91 -70.94 70.63
C ASP A 273 22.68 -69.61 70.69
N TRP A 274 22.21 -68.61 69.96
CA TRP A 274 22.73 -67.24 69.87
C TRP A 274 21.86 -66.19 70.57
N ALA A 275 20.68 -66.56 71.11
CA ALA A 275 19.80 -65.66 71.86
C ALA A 275 20.17 -65.59 73.36
N GLU A 276 19.92 -64.44 74.02
CA GLU A 276 20.42 -64.20 75.40
C GLU A 276 19.83 -65.14 76.47
N ASN A 277 18.67 -65.75 76.19
CA ASN A 277 17.95 -66.67 77.08
C ASN A 277 17.79 -68.09 76.51
N PHE A 278 18.68 -68.51 75.61
CA PHE A 278 18.73 -69.85 75.04
C PHE A 278 18.55 -70.98 76.07
N ASN A 279 17.63 -71.91 75.79
CA ASN A 279 17.37 -73.10 76.61
C ASN A 279 17.74 -74.39 75.85
N PRO A 280 18.92 -75.00 76.08
CA PRO A 280 19.35 -76.23 75.40
C PRO A 280 18.55 -77.51 75.75
N ALA A 281 17.41 -77.38 76.44
CA ALA A 281 16.47 -78.47 76.73
C ALA A 281 15.07 -78.26 76.13
N ALA A 282 14.80 -77.13 75.45
CA ALA A 282 13.55 -76.91 74.73
C ALA A 282 13.50 -77.75 73.44
N ASN A 283 12.30 -78.16 73.01
CA ASN A 283 12.10 -78.91 71.77
C ASN A 283 11.05 -78.28 70.84
N THR A 284 10.39 -77.22 71.30
CA THR A 284 9.41 -76.43 70.55
C THR A 284 9.68 -74.97 70.87
N GLU A 285 9.93 -74.16 69.83
CA GLU A 285 10.15 -72.72 69.98
C GLU A 285 8.85 -72.05 70.46
N ASP A 286 8.93 -71.31 71.57
CA ASP A 286 7.80 -70.61 72.19
C ASP A 286 7.80 -69.10 71.89
N ASN A 287 8.69 -68.68 70.98
CA ASN A 287 9.00 -67.29 70.67
C ASN A 287 9.52 -66.48 71.88
N SER A 288 10.02 -67.15 72.93
CA SER A 288 10.62 -66.47 74.09
C SER A 288 12.04 -65.98 73.84
N CYS A 289 12.71 -66.37 72.75
CA CYS A 289 14.08 -65.96 72.43
C CYS A 289 14.22 -64.43 72.46
N VAL A 290 15.00 -63.90 73.41
CA VAL A 290 15.29 -62.47 73.52
C VAL A 290 16.48 -62.11 72.67
N LEU A 291 16.25 -61.19 71.73
CA LEU A 291 17.27 -60.52 70.94
C LEU A 291 17.07 -59.00 71.04
N THR A 292 17.99 -58.36 71.76
CA THR A 292 18.04 -56.91 71.94
C THR A 292 18.80 -56.27 70.78
N GLY A 293 18.15 -55.39 70.03
CA GLY A 293 18.75 -54.73 68.86
C GLY A 293 17.77 -53.75 68.22
N CYS A 294 18.25 -52.90 67.31
CA CYS A 294 17.34 -52.02 66.57
C CYS A 294 16.46 -52.85 65.63
N MET A 295 15.14 -52.61 65.67
CA MET A 295 14.18 -53.33 64.85
C MET A 295 13.85 -52.64 63.50
N ASN A 296 14.36 -51.43 63.24
CA ASN A 296 14.17 -50.71 61.98
C ASN A 296 15.22 -51.14 60.93
N PRO A 297 14.82 -51.67 59.75
CA PRO A 297 15.75 -52.14 58.71
C PRO A 297 16.66 -51.08 58.10
N ASN A 298 16.35 -49.79 58.28
CA ASN A 298 17.12 -48.68 57.70
C ASN A 298 18.25 -48.17 58.64
N ALA A 299 18.37 -48.71 59.86
CA ALA A 299 19.38 -48.29 60.82
C ALA A 299 20.75 -48.97 60.58
N VAL A 300 21.86 -48.26 60.82
CA VAL A 300 23.22 -48.83 60.72
C VAL A 300 23.41 -49.99 61.70
N ASN A 301 22.72 -49.93 62.85
CA ASN A 301 22.73 -50.97 63.88
C ASN A 301 21.50 -51.90 63.83
N TYR A 302 20.81 -52.00 62.68
CA TYR A 302 19.72 -52.93 62.47
C TYR A 302 20.12 -54.37 62.81
N VAL A 303 19.29 -55.04 63.60
CA VAL A 303 19.40 -56.47 63.88
C VAL A 303 18.17 -57.16 63.31
N PRO A 304 18.27 -57.84 62.15
CA PRO A 304 17.22 -58.72 61.69
C PRO A 304 16.81 -59.69 62.80
N PHE A 305 15.51 -59.83 63.02
CA PHE A 305 14.92 -60.70 64.05
C PHE A 305 15.16 -60.27 65.52
N ALA A 306 15.59 -59.03 65.79
CA ALA A 306 15.43 -58.45 67.12
C ALA A 306 13.94 -58.37 67.54
N ASN A 307 13.68 -58.52 68.83
CA ASN A 307 12.32 -58.45 69.40
C ASN A 307 12.24 -57.67 70.73
N VAL A 308 13.38 -57.17 71.23
CA VAL A 308 13.43 -56.12 72.24
C VAL A 308 14.12 -54.92 71.62
N ASP A 309 13.34 -53.89 71.32
CA ASP A 309 13.81 -52.72 70.57
C ASP A 309 14.88 -51.94 71.36
N ALA A 310 16.00 -51.69 70.70
CA ALA A 310 17.12 -50.91 71.21
C ALA A 310 17.17 -49.53 70.53
N TYR A 311 18.08 -48.65 70.97
CA TYR A 311 18.30 -47.38 70.29
C TYR A 311 18.74 -47.62 68.84
N CYS A 312 17.84 -47.35 67.89
CA CYS A 312 18.12 -47.35 66.47
C CYS A 312 19.00 -46.17 66.09
N ASP A 313 20.13 -46.47 65.46
CA ASP A 313 21.06 -45.49 64.87
C ASP A 313 20.65 -45.30 63.41
N LEU A 314 19.81 -44.28 63.17
CA LEU A 314 19.15 -44.03 61.88
C LEU A 314 19.90 -42.90 61.15
N PRO A 315 20.70 -43.25 60.12
CA PRO A 315 21.42 -42.29 59.31
C PRO A 315 20.45 -41.57 58.37
N GLY A 316 20.74 -40.31 58.10
CA GLY A 316 20.00 -39.48 57.16
C GLY A 316 19.96 -38.04 57.63
N CYS A 317 19.52 -37.13 56.76
CA CYS A 317 19.49 -35.73 57.13
C CYS A 317 18.52 -35.45 58.27
N THR A 318 19.03 -34.82 59.33
CA THR A 318 18.26 -34.47 60.54
C THR A 318 17.75 -33.01 60.54
N ASP A 319 18.13 -32.18 59.56
CA ASP A 319 17.64 -30.80 59.47
C ASP A 319 16.31 -30.72 58.71
N SER A 320 15.28 -30.28 59.41
CA SER A 320 13.91 -30.06 58.93
C SER A 320 13.71 -29.08 57.77
N ILE A 321 14.76 -28.37 57.32
CA ILE A 321 14.75 -27.53 56.12
C ILE A 321 15.57 -28.09 54.94
N ALA A 322 16.13 -29.29 55.07
CA ALA A 322 16.81 -30.00 53.99
C ALA A 322 15.82 -30.81 53.14
N CYS A 323 16.18 -31.07 51.89
CA CYS A 323 15.30 -31.71 50.91
C CYS A 323 15.23 -33.23 51.07
N ASN A 324 16.32 -33.87 51.50
CA ASN A 324 16.31 -35.25 51.97
C ASN A 324 16.14 -35.37 53.50
N PHE A 325 15.42 -34.44 54.13
CA PHE A 325 15.09 -34.54 55.56
C PHE A 325 14.30 -35.83 55.85
N VAL A 326 14.83 -36.66 56.74
CA VAL A 326 14.17 -37.90 57.18
C VAL A 326 13.65 -37.71 58.59
N SER A 327 12.32 -37.69 58.76
CA SER A 327 11.66 -37.43 60.06
C SER A 327 11.96 -38.45 61.16
N GLU A 328 12.51 -39.61 60.81
CA GLU A 328 12.96 -40.64 61.75
C GLU A 328 14.48 -40.68 61.95
N ALA A 329 15.27 -39.92 61.18
CA ALA A 329 16.72 -39.88 61.33
C ALA A 329 17.13 -39.23 62.66
N ASN A 330 18.16 -39.78 63.29
CA ASN A 330 18.63 -39.34 64.60
C ASN A 330 20.16 -39.32 64.73
N ASN A 331 20.85 -39.63 63.63
CA ASN A 331 22.28 -39.47 63.45
C ASN A 331 22.48 -38.85 62.06
N ASP A 332 23.02 -37.63 62.00
CA ASP A 332 23.31 -36.95 60.74
C ASP A 332 24.53 -37.61 60.09
N ASP A 333 24.30 -38.28 58.96
CA ASP A 333 25.32 -38.95 58.16
C ASP A 333 26.02 -38.00 57.17
N ASN A 334 25.77 -36.69 57.31
CA ASN A 334 26.14 -35.62 56.39
C ASN A 334 25.56 -35.78 54.97
N SER A 335 24.47 -36.53 54.81
CA SER A 335 23.72 -36.58 53.54
C SER A 335 22.88 -35.31 53.27
N CYS A 336 22.66 -34.44 54.26
CA CYS A 336 21.85 -33.23 54.12
C CYS A 336 22.20 -32.39 52.90
N PHE A 337 21.29 -32.35 51.92
CA PHE A 337 21.29 -31.35 50.86
C PHE A 337 20.05 -30.47 50.96
N TYR A 338 20.21 -29.21 50.57
CA TYR A 338 19.17 -28.20 50.55
C TYR A 338 18.90 -27.88 49.08
N ASN A 339 17.68 -27.40 48.77
CA ASN A 339 17.41 -26.86 47.45
C ASN A 339 18.28 -25.63 47.21
N GLU A 340 18.73 -25.46 45.97
CA GLU A 340 19.24 -24.15 45.55
C GLU A 340 18.10 -23.14 45.59
N ILE A 341 18.41 -21.89 45.93
CA ILE A 341 17.38 -20.85 46.16
C ILE A 341 16.48 -20.77 44.92
N GLY A 342 15.16 -20.93 45.07
CA GLY A 342 14.18 -20.80 43.98
C GLY A 342 13.79 -22.09 43.26
N TYR A 343 14.65 -23.12 43.27
CA TYR A 343 14.24 -24.49 42.94
C TYR A 343 13.57 -25.14 44.15
N ASP A 344 12.85 -26.23 43.95
CA ASP A 344 12.30 -27.07 45.00
C ASP A 344 13.21 -28.26 45.36
N CYS A 345 12.69 -29.22 46.11
CA CYS A 345 13.47 -30.33 46.66
C CYS A 345 13.62 -31.55 45.74
N ASP A 346 12.83 -31.65 44.68
CA ASP A 346 13.01 -32.65 43.62
C ASP A 346 13.90 -32.09 42.48
N GLY A 347 14.23 -30.79 42.55
CA GLY A 347 15.01 -30.04 41.55
C GLY A 347 14.13 -29.26 40.57
N GLU A 348 12.81 -29.38 40.69
CA GLU A 348 11.83 -28.69 39.85
C GLU A 348 11.77 -27.20 40.20
N CYS A 349 11.45 -26.36 39.22
CA CYS A 349 11.43 -24.92 39.45
C CYS A 349 10.11 -24.42 40.08
N SER A 350 10.21 -23.43 40.98
CA SER A 350 9.03 -22.74 41.55
C SER A 350 8.24 -21.89 40.54
N VAL A 351 8.92 -21.31 39.53
CA VAL A 351 8.35 -20.60 38.37
C VAL A 351 9.35 -20.73 37.22
N ASP A 352 9.01 -21.59 36.27
CA ASP A 352 9.68 -21.78 34.97
C ASP A 352 8.58 -21.57 33.91
N THR A 353 8.83 -20.64 32.99
CA THR A 353 7.82 -20.11 32.06
C THR A 353 7.85 -20.76 30.68
N ASP A 354 8.99 -21.32 30.25
CA ASP A 354 9.15 -21.93 28.91
C ASP A 354 9.36 -23.47 28.94
N SER A 355 9.65 -24.01 30.13
CA SER A 355 9.87 -25.43 30.45
C SER A 355 11.20 -26.02 29.99
N ASP A 356 12.29 -25.24 29.99
CA ASP A 356 13.66 -25.75 29.78
C ASP A 356 14.27 -26.44 31.03
N GLY A 357 13.71 -26.20 32.23
CA GLY A 357 14.19 -26.72 33.52
C GLY A 357 15.00 -25.73 34.37
N ILE A 358 15.10 -24.46 33.95
CA ILE A 358 15.77 -23.38 34.67
C ILE A 358 14.73 -22.32 35.07
N CYS A 359 14.88 -21.72 36.26
CA CYS A 359 13.89 -20.79 36.77
C CYS A 359 13.95 -19.37 36.17
N ASP A 360 12.77 -18.74 35.99
CA ASP A 360 12.55 -17.29 35.76
C ASP A 360 13.47 -16.37 36.61
N GLY A 361 13.83 -16.81 37.82
CA GLY A 361 14.65 -16.07 38.78
C GLY A 361 16.17 -16.15 38.55
N PHE A 362 16.64 -17.09 37.73
CA PHE A 362 18.05 -17.33 37.37
C PHE A 362 18.27 -17.42 35.86
N GLU A 363 17.22 -17.24 35.05
CA GLU A 363 17.30 -17.07 33.61
C GLU A 363 18.34 -16.01 33.25
N VAL A 364 19.39 -16.45 32.55
CA VAL A 364 20.39 -15.56 31.96
C VAL A 364 20.02 -15.39 30.49
N LEU A 365 19.15 -14.42 30.21
CA LEU A 365 18.75 -14.07 28.85
C LEU A 365 19.97 -13.63 28.03
N GLY A 366 20.35 -14.40 27.00
CA GLY A 366 21.50 -14.10 26.14
C GLY A 366 21.56 -15.00 24.91
N CYS A 367 22.47 -14.75 23.97
CA CYS A 367 22.59 -15.63 22.81
C CYS A 367 23.36 -16.92 23.15
N GLN A 368 22.80 -18.05 22.74
CA GLN A 368 23.37 -19.39 22.92
C GLN A 368 24.15 -19.93 21.70
N ASP A 369 24.21 -19.18 20.60
CA ASP A 369 24.97 -19.58 19.40
C ASP A 369 26.45 -19.20 19.55
N GLU A 370 27.35 -20.19 19.59
CA GLU A 370 28.81 -20.03 19.68
C GLU A 370 29.42 -19.15 18.56
N GLN A 371 28.67 -18.88 17.47
CA GLN A 371 29.11 -18.05 16.34
C GLN A 371 28.62 -16.59 16.43
N SER A 372 27.94 -16.23 17.52
CA SER A 372 27.43 -14.88 17.77
C SER A 372 28.38 -14.00 18.60
N CYS A 373 28.23 -12.69 18.46
CA CYS A 373 29.09 -11.68 19.07
C CYS A 373 28.69 -11.29 20.49
N ASN A 374 27.43 -11.55 20.84
CA ASN A 374 26.97 -11.56 22.23
C ASN A 374 26.66 -12.99 22.71
N TYR A 375 27.41 -13.97 22.18
CA TYR A 375 27.42 -15.31 22.74
C TYR A 375 27.76 -15.25 24.22
N ASN A 376 26.94 -15.92 25.03
CA ASN A 376 27.15 -16.01 26.45
C ASN A 376 27.08 -17.50 26.81
N GLU A 377 28.23 -18.08 27.19
CA GLU A 377 28.33 -19.49 27.59
C GLU A 377 27.50 -19.83 28.85
N PHE A 378 26.98 -18.81 29.54
CA PHE A 378 26.08 -18.93 30.68
C PHE A 378 24.61 -18.58 30.35
N ALA A 379 24.25 -18.35 29.07
CA ALA A 379 22.88 -18.01 28.70
C ALA A 379 21.96 -19.23 28.74
N THR A 380 20.82 -19.10 29.42
CA THR A 380 19.85 -20.19 29.65
C THR A 380 18.59 -20.02 28.79
N ASP A 381 18.07 -18.79 28.68
CA ASP A 381 17.01 -18.43 27.72
C ASP A 381 17.60 -17.79 26.46
N ALA A 382 16.97 -18.06 25.32
CA ALA A 382 17.34 -17.69 23.96
C ALA A 382 17.12 -16.19 23.67
N GLY A 383 18.01 -15.37 24.20
CA GLY A 383 18.09 -13.93 23.93
C GLY A 383 18.46 -13.58 22.49
N PHE A 384 18.39 -12.28 22.16
CA PHE A 384 18.72 -11.78 20.84
C PHE A 384 20.19 -12.07 20.47
N CYS A 385 20.40 -12.76 19.34
CA CYS A 385 21.73 -13.04 18.79
C CYS A 385 22.20 -11.94 17.83
N ALA A 386 23.27 -11.23 18.22
CA ALA A 386 24.02 -10.33 17.36
C ALA A 386 25.13 -11.09 16.63
N TYR A 387 25.24 -10.89 15.32
CA TYR A 387 26.33 -11.41 14.48
C TYR A 387 27.09 -10.23 13.87
N PRO A 388 28.33 -10.42 13.36
CA PRO A 388 29.03 -9.37 12.64
C PRO A 388 28.16 -8.89 11.47
N SER A 389 28.17 -7.58 11.19
CA SER A 389 27.28 -7.02 10.17
C SER A 389 27.59 -7.53 8.75
N GLN A 390 28.76 -8.14 8.51
CA GLN A 390 29.16 -8.86 7.29
C GLN A 390 30.14 -10.03 7.61
N GLU A 391 30.24 -11.04 6.74
CA GLU A 391 31.07 -12.27 6.92
C GLU A 391 32.60 -12.04 7.05
N TRP A 392 33.08 -10.82 6.84
CA TRP A 392 34.49 -10.43 6.87
C TRP A 392 34.87 -9.54 8.06
N LEU A 393 33.91 -9.21 8.92
CA LEU A 393 34.12 -8.47 10.16
C LEU A 393 34.11 -9.40 11.36
N ASN A 394 34.88 -9.05 12.39
CA ASN A 394 34.84 -9.65 13.70
C ASN A 394 33.67 -9.08 14.53
N CYS A 395 33.60 -9.45 15.80
CA CYS A 395 32.51 -9.09 16.69
C CYS A 395 32.59 -7.69 17.31
N ASP A 396 33.70 -6.99 17.10
CA ASP A 396 33.92 -5.59 17.45
C ASP A 396 33.76 -4.66 16.21
N GLU A 397 33.20 -5.21 15.12
CA GLU A 397 33.10 -4.63 13.76
C GLU A 397 34.45 -4.31 13.07
N GLU A 398 35.57 -4.84 13.56
CA GLU A 398 36.88 -4.74 12.92
C GLU A 398 37.08 -5.83 11.84
N CYS A 399 38.06 -5.66 10.97
CA CYS A 399 38.33 -6.61 9.88
C CYS A 399 39.05 -7.90 10.33
N ILE A 400 38.58 -9.06 9.85
CA ILE A 400 39.20 -10.38 10.15
C ILE A 400 40.60 -10.52 9.53
N ASN A 401 40.84 -9.85 8.40
CA ASN A 401 42.18 -9.60 7.86
C ASN A 401 42.22 -8.12 7.50
N ASP A 402 43.10 -7.39 8.17
CA ASP A 402 43.54 -6.02 7.89
C ASP A 402 45.05 -6.03 8.18
N ALA A 403 45.86 -5.77 7.15
CA ALA A 403 47.30 -6.04 7.16
C ALA A 403 48.18 -4.86 7.58
N ASP A 404 47.65 -3.63 7.57
CA ASP A 404 48.35 -2.41 8.02
C ASP A 404 47.61 -1.58 9.10
N ASN A 405 46.46 -2.07 9.55
CA ASN A 405 45.63 -1.57 10.64
C ASN A 405 45.01 -0.19 10.38
N ASP A 406 44.55 0.07 9.15
CA ASP A 406 43.81 1.29 8.78
C ASP A 406 42.29 1.21 9.01
N GLY A 407 41.74 0.00 9.20
CA GLY A 407 40.30 -0.26 9.36
C GLY A 407 39.59 -0.75 8.09
N VAL A 408 40.29 -0.95 6.98
CA VAL A 408 39.78 -1.55 5.74
C VAL A 408 40.36 -2.95 5.56
N CYS A 409 39.50 -3.92 5.27
CA CYS A 409 39.92 -5.32 5.22
C CYS A 409 40.70 -5.63 3.93
N ASP A 410 41.72 -6.50 3.98
CA ASP A 410 42.60 -6.90 2.86
C ASP A 410 41.87 -7.10 1.51
N GLN A 411 40.67 -7.70 1.54
CA GLN A 411 39.90 -8.05 0.35
C GLN A 411 39.14 -6.87 -0.30
N PHE A 412 39.07 -5.73 0.40
CA PHE A 412 38.53 -4.46 -0.07
C PHE A 412 39.60 -3.37 -0.19
N GLU A 413 40.86 -3.69 0.14
CA GLU A 413 41.97 -2.77 -0.12
C GLU A 413 42.01 -2.36 -1.59
N VAL A 414 42.17 -1.07 -1.82
CA VAL A 414 42.34 -0.50 -3.16
C VAL A 414 43.69 0.21 -3.20
N ASP A 415 44.60 -0.33 -4.01
CA ASP A 415 45.88 0.28 -4.36
C ASP A 415 45.67 1.70 -4.95
N GLY A 416 46.36 2.69 -4.39
CA GLY A 416 46.51 4.00 -5.03
C GLY A 416 47.28 5.00 -4.19
N CYS A 417 47.13 6.29 -4.49
CA CYS A 417 47.71 7.34 -3.66
C CYS A 417 46.70 7.86 -2.63
N LEU A 418 47.07 7.78 -1.33
CA LEU A 418 46.26 8.25 -0.19
C LEU A 418 46.47 9.73 0.16
N ASP A 419 47.51 10.38 -0.40
CA ASP A 419 47.80 11.79 -0.12
C ASP A 419 46.81 12.70 -0.88
N PRO A 420 45.89 13.42 -0.21
CA PRO A 420 44.90 14.28 -0.87
C PRO A 420 45.53 15.53 -1.52
N THR A 421 46.85 15.73 -1.37
CA THR A 421 47.62 16.79 -2.05
C THR A 421 48.37 16.26 -3.29
N ALA A 422 48.23 14.99 -3.63
CA ALA A 422 48.80 14.40 -4.84
C ALA A 422 47.87 14.54 -6.06
N PHE A 423 48.47 14.72 -7.24
CA PHE A 423 47.78 14.81 -8.53
C PHE A 423 47.01 13.53 -8.91
N ASN A 424 47.48 12.36 -8.47
CA ASN A 424 46.82 11.07 -8.67
C ASN A 424 46.23 10.51 -7.37
N TYR A 425 45.82 11.37 -6.43
CA TYR A 425 45.01 10.98 -5.28
C TYR A 425 43.80 10.14 -5.75
N ASN A 426 43.56 9.02 -5.09
CA ASN A 426 42.40 8.18 -5.32
C ASN A 426 41.56 8.17 -4.04
N GLN A 427 40.42 8.86 -4.05
CA GLN A 427 39.50 8.91 -2.90
C GLN A 427 38.92 7.54 -2.50
N ASN A 428 39.06 6.54 -3.36
CA ASN A 428 38.64 5.16 -3.09
C ASN A 428 39.84 4.25 -2.79
N ALA A 429 41.08 4.76 -2.79
CA ALA A 429 42.24 4.01 -2.33
C ALA A 429 42.29 4.00 -0.80
N THR A 430 42.78 2.89 -0.27
CA THR A 430 42.91 2.64 1.17
C THR A 430 44.34 2.22 1.50
N ASN A 431 44.99 1.44 0.64
CA ASN A 431 46.44 1.21 0.70
C ASN A 431 47.23 2.15 -0.24
N SER A 432 48.43 2.54 0.20
CA SER A 432 49.34 3.45 -0.50
C SER A 432 50.33 2.68 -1.38
N ASP A 433 50.03 2.56 -2.68
CA ASP A 433 50.85 1.84 -3.67
C ASP A 433 52.20 2.54 -3.97
N GLY A 434 52.44 3.70 -3.38
CA GLY A 434 53.62 4.53 -3.59
C GLY A 434 53.64 5.29 -4.91
N SER A 435 52.54 5.31 -5.67
CA SER A 435 52.44 6.02 -6.96
C SER A 435 52.32 7.54 -6.85
N CYS A 436 52.15 8.09 -5.64
CA CYS A 436 51.87 9.50 -5.39
C CYS A 436 52.76 10.49 -6.16
N ILE A 437 52.14 11.21 -7.10
CA ILE A 437 52.70 12.29 -7.89
C ILE A 437 52.32 13.61 -7.23
N ALA A 438 53.29 14.38 -6.75
CA ALA A 438 53.01 15.69 -6.13
C ALA A 438 52.25 16.64 -7.07
N ALA A 439 51.26 17.37 -6.53
CA ALA A 439 50.58 18.45 -7.25
C ALA A 439 51.52 19.66 -7.45
N VAL A 440 51.91 19.90 -8.69
CA VAL A 440 52.51 21.15 -9.15
C VAL A 440 51.36 22.08 -9.55
N LEU A 441 51.08 23.03 -8.66
CA LEU A 441 49.97 23.97 -8.77
C LEU A 441 50.25 25.09 -9.77
N GLY A 442 49.46 25.17 -10.83
CA GLY A 442 49.52 26.22 -11.85
C GLY A 442 48.51 25.96 -12.96
N CYS A 443 48.27 26.93 -13.86
CA CYS A 443 47.28 26.75 -14.90
C CYS A 443 47.64 25.60 -15.86
N THR A 444 46.77 24.59 -15.97
CA THR A 444 46.97 23.42 -16.84
C THR A 444 46.29 23.55 -18.22
N ASN A 445 45.39 24.52 -18.41
CA ASN A 445 44.74 24.79 -19.69
C ASN A 445 45.74 25.41 -20.68
N SER A 446 46.09 24.68 -21.75
CA SER A 446 47.07 25.12 -22.77
C SER A 446 46.69 26.38 -23.55
N ASN A 447 45.44 26.81 -23.46
CA ASN A 447 44.91 27.98 -24.18
C ASN A 447 44.90 29.25 -23.31
N ALA A 448 45.09 29.12 -21.98
CA ALA A 448 45.15 30.26 -21.07
C ALA A 448 46.46 31.04 -21.22
N THR A 449 46.39 32.37 -21.03
CA THR A 449 47.54 33.28 -21.20
C THR A 449 48.67 33.07 -20.18
N ASN A 450 48.39 32.36 -19.08
CA ASN A 450 49.35 31.99 -18.04
C ASN A 450 49.56 30.47 -17.87
N PHE A 451 49.26 29.68 -18.91
CA PHE A 451 49.53 28.23 -18.93
C PHE A 451 50.95 27.88 -18.44
N ASP A 452 51.04 26.99 -17.45
CA ASP A 452 52.30 26.45 -16.95
C ASP A 452 52.48 25.01 -17.42
N SER A 453 53.36 24.82 -18.40
CA SER A 453 53.74 23.50 -18.94
C SER A 453 54.39 22.53 -17.94
N SER A 454 54.64 22.96 -16.70
CA SER A 454 55.12 22.13 -15.59
C SER A 454 54.06 21.84 -14.52
N ALA A 455 52.90 22.51 -14.57
CA ALA A 455 51.77 22.19 -13.72
C ALA A 455 51.07 20.89 -14.17
N ASN A 456 50.60 20.12 -13.20
CA ASN A 456 49.71 18.97 -13.41
C ASN A 456 48.34 19.18 -12.75
N THR A 457 48.27 20.00 -11.70
CA THR A 457 47.03 20.34 -10.97
C THR A 457 46.72 21.82 -11.16
N ASP A 458 45.52 22.13 -11.67
CA ASP A 458 45.07 23.52 -11.76
C ASP A 458 44.81 24.08 -10.35
N ASN A 459 45.17 25.34 -10.17
CA ASN A 459 44.97 26.10 -8.93
C ASN A 459 43.93 27.23 -9.11
N GLY A 460 43.13 27.19 -10.19
CA GLY A 460 42.12 28.19 -10.50
C GLY A 460 42.72 29.52 -10.96
N SER A 461 44.03 29.58 -11.24
CA SER A 461 44.68 30.79 -11.73
C SER A 461 44.64 30.95 -13.25
N CYS A 462 44.13 29.97 -14.00
CA CYS A 462 44.04 30.05 -15.46
C CYS A 462 43.37 31.33 -15.93
N LEU A 463 44.09 32.14 -16.71
CA LEU A 463 43.64 33.41 -17.27
C LEU A 463 43.24 33.20 -18.73
N VAL A 464 41.97 32.84 -18.94
CA VAL A 464 41.40 32.57 -20.26
C VAL A 464 40.73 33.86 -20.75
N GLU A 465 41.24 34.39 -21.87
CA GLU A 465 40.72 35.57 -22.55
C GLU A 465 39.59 35.14 -23.51
N GLY A 466 38.39 35.71 -23.32
CA GLY A 466 37.20 35.43 -24.12
C GLY A 466 36.01 36.25 -23.64
N CYS A 467 34.79 35.93 -24.08
CA CYS A 467 33.61 36.65 -23.59
C CYS A 467 33.13 36.08 -22.26
N THR A 468 33.20 36.87 -21.19
CA THR A 468 32.78 36.49 -19.83
C THR A 468 31.31 36.84 -19.51
N ASP A 469 30.55 37.33 -20.48
CA ASP A 469 29.16 37.77 -20.29
C ASP A 469 28.21 36.64 -20.67
N ALA A 470 27.52 36.06 -19.69
CA ALA A 470 26.59 34.95 -19.89
C ALA A 470 25.34 35.30 -20.73
N SER A 471 25.12 36.58 -21.05
CA SER A 471 24.07 37.06 -21.96
C SER A 471 24.56 37.30 -23.41
N ALA A 472 25.83 37.00 -23.70
CA ALA A 472 26.42 37.15 -25.03
C ALA A 472 26.35 35.86 -25.86
N PHE A 473 26.16 36.00 -27.17
CA PHE A 473 26.07 34.87 -28.11
C PHE A 473 27.33 34.00 -28.14
N ASN A 474 28.50 34.63 -27.99
CA ASN A 474 29.80 33.94 -27.92
C ASN A 474 30.33 33.85 -26.49
N TYR A 475 29.45 33.76 -25.48
CA TYR A 475 29.84 33.48 -24.10
C TYR A 475 30.75 32.23 -24.06
N ASP A 476 31.92 32.39 -23.46
CA ASP A 476 32.88 31.33 -23.27
C ASP A 476 32.86 30.93 -21.79
N THR A 477 32.40 29.70 -21.51
CA THR A 477 32.27 29.16 -20.15
C THR A 477 33.60 29.05 -19.42
N ASP A 478 34.71 28.97 -20.17
CA ASP A 478 36.04 28.82 -19.64
C ASP A 478 36.73 30.19 -19.44
N ALA A 479 36.18 31.26 -20.04
CA ALA A 479 36.74 32.60 -19.99
C ALA A 479 36.47 33.33 -18.66
N ASN A 480 37.51 33.94 -18.10
CA ASN A 480 37.44 34.76 -16.89
C ASN A 480 38.11 36.15 -17.03
N ILE A 481 38.70 36.44 -18.19
CA ILE A 481 39.10 37.80 -18.59
C ILE A 481 38.30 38.18 -19.84
N ASN A 482 37.54 39.26 -19.74
CA ASN A 482 36.78 39.79 -20.88
C ASN A 482 37.74 40.45 -21.89
N ASP A 483 37.91 39.82 -23.05
CA ASP A 483 38.78 40.30 -24.13
C ASP A 483 38.13 41.38 -25.00
N GLY A 484 36.84 41.65 -24.77
CA GLY A 484 36.02 42.55 -25.58
C GLY A 484 35.42 41.90 -26.83
N SER A 485 35.48 40.57 -26.98
CA SER A 485 34.85 39.84 -28.09
C SER A 485 33.34 39.67 -27.97
N CYS A 486 32.74 39.99 -26.82
CA CYS A 486 31.31 39.76 -26.54
C CYS A 486 30.39 40.37 -27.60
N GLN A 487 29.60 39.50 -28.24
CA GLN A 487 28.55 39.81 -29.18
C GLN A 487 27.21 39.67 -28.46
N ALA A 488 26.36 40.70 -28.51
CA ALA A 488 25.01 40.58 -27.98
C ALA A 488 24.27 39.41 -28.66
N VAL A 489 23.45 38.69 -27.89
CA VAL A 489 22.41 37.84 -28.48
C VAL A 489 21.48 38.74 -29.29
N LEU A 490 21.31 38.40 -30.56
CA LEU A 490 20.38 39.02 -31.50
C LEU A 490 19.48 37.89 -31.99
N GLU A 491 18.29 37.85 -31.42
CA GLU A 491 17.30 36.82 -31.70
C GLU A 491 16.55 37.08 -33.01
N GLY A 492 16.20 36.01 -33.71
CA GLY A 492 15.50 36.03 -34.99
C GLY A 492 15.91 34.86 -35.87
N CYS A 493 15.14 34.55 -36.90
CA CYS A 493 15.43 33.37 -37.73
C CYS A 493 16.83 33.39 -38.36
N THR A 494 17.63 32.35 -38.07
CA THR A 494 19.01 32.19 -38.57
C THR A 494 19.12 31.30 -39.82
N ASP A 495 18.05 30.61 -40.23
CA ASP A 495 18.05 29.84 -41.48
C ASP A 495 17.94 30.77 -42.70
N SER A 496 19.03 30.88 -43.45
CA SER A 496 19.13 31.57 -44.74
C SER A 496 18.14 31.13 -45.83
N ALA A 497 17.36 30.06 -45.61
CA ALA A 497 16.31 29.57 -46.49
C ALA A 497 14.88 29.87 -45.99
N ALA A 498 14.71 30.58 -44.86
CA ALA A 498 13.42 31.02 -44.34
C ALA A 498 13.00 32.41 -44.87
N ALA A 499 11.70 32.73 -44.81
CA ALA A 499 11.16 33.98 -45.36
C ALA A 499 11.51 35.22 -44.52
N ASN A 500 11.64 35.05 -43.20
CA ASN A 500 11.99 36.08 -42.23
C ASN A 500 13.45 35.97 -41.73
N PHE A 501 14.34 35.38 -42.55
CA PHE A 501 15.77 35.31 -42.25
C PHE A 501 16.38 36.69 -41.94
N SER A 502 17.12 36.79 -40.84
CA SER A 502 17.83 38.00 -40.42
C SER A 502 19.34 37.80 -40.54
N ASP A 503 20.01 38.60 -41.37
CA ASP A 503 21.48 38.59 -41.52
C ASP A 503 22.22 39.22 -40.33
N LEU A 504 21.46 39.74 -39.35
CA LEU A 504 21.95 40.25 -38.07
C LEU A 504 21.64 39.30 -36.89
N ALA A 505 20.78 38.30 -37.06
CA ALA A 505 20.48 37.35 -36.01
C ALA A 505 21.62 36.34 -35.83
N ASN A 506 21.85 35.94 -34.58
CA ASN A 506 22.83 34.91 -34.21
C ASN A 506 22.21 33.78 -33.36
N VAL A 507 21.03 33.99 -32.77
CA VAL A 507 20.23 32.97 -32.08
C VAL A 507 18.89 32.82 -32.77
N ASP A 508 18.52 31.58 -33.10
CA ASP A 508 17.21 31.24 -33.65
C ASP A 508 16.15 31.25 -32.54
N ASP A 509 15.20 32.16 -32.64
CA ASP A 509 14.05 32.31 -31.72
C ASP A 509 12.90 31.33 -32.04
N GLY A 510 13.06 30.50 -33.09
CA GLY A 510 12.00 29.64 -33.59
C GLY A 510 10.94 30.39 -34.41
N SER A 511 11.17 31.66 -34.74
CA SER A 511 10.29 32.43 -35.64
C SER A 511 10.40 31.99 -37.10
N CYS A 512 11.36 31.14 -37.47
CA CYS A 512 11.66 30.77 -38.85
C CYS A 512 10.43 30.30 -39.66
N GLU A 513 9.93 31.18 -40.51
CA GLU A 513 8.84 30.87 -41.43
C GLU A 513 9.36 30.12 -42.66
N ALA A 514 8.77 28.95 -42.91
CA ALA A 514 9.03 28.21 -44.15
C ALA A 514 8.64 29.07 -45.37
N VAL A 515 9.51 29.10 -46.39
CA VAL A 515 9.24 29.83 -47.63
C VAL A 515 8.10 29.17 -48.41
N VAL A 516 6.95 29.83 -48.40
CA VAL A 516 5.81 29.53 -49.27
C VAL A 516 5.89 30.48 -50.46
N ALA A 517 6.36 29.94 -51.57
CA ALA A 517 6.64 30.69 -52.80
C ALA A 517 5.37 30.79 -53.68
N GLY A 518 4.62 31.88 -53.54
CA GLY A 518 3.38 32.17 -54.26
C GLY A 518 3.34 33.61 -54.76
N CYS A 519 2.15 34.15 -55.07
CA CYS A 519 1.99 35.59 -55.25
C CYS A 519 1.57 36.25 -53.93
N THR A 520 2.27 37.31 -53.52
CA THR A 520 2.04 38.00 -52.24
C THR A 520 1.28 39.32 -52.36
N ASP A 521 0.92 39.75 -53.58
CA ASP A 521 0.11 40.96 -53.81
C ASP A 521 -1.38 40.61 -53.92
N ALA A 522 -2.19 41.15 -53.01
CA ALA A 522 -3.64 40.92 -52.95
C ALA A 522 -4.41 41.46 -54.17
N ALA A 523 -3.79 42.27 -55.04
CA ALA A 523 -4.39 42.74 -56.29
C ALA A 523 -4.18 41.80 -57.50
N ALA A 524 -3.49 40.66 -57.32
CA ALA A 524 -3.27 39.66 -58.38
C ALA A 524 -4.29 38.51 -58.34
N LEU A 525 -4.68 37.98 -59.51
CA LEU A 525 -5.69 36.91 -59.62
C LEU A 525 -5.30 35.57 -58.97
N ASN A 526 -4.01 35.37 -58.69
CA ASN A 526 -3.45 34.18 -58.06
C ASN A 526 -2.73 34.49 -56.74
N TYR A 527 -3.16 35.55 -56.03
CA TYR A 527 -2.74 35.80 -54.65
C TYR A 527 -2.92 34.55 -53.78
N ASP A 528 -1.87 34.17 -53.06
CA ASP A 528 -1.89 33.09 -52.07
C ASP A 528 -1.66 33.71 -50.69
N ILE A 529 -2.68 33.69 -49.85
CA ILE A 529 -2.66 34.24 -48.48
C ILE A 529 -1.64 33.55 -47.56
N ASN A 530 -1.12 32.37 -47.97
CA ASN A 530 -0.07 31.67 -47.24
C ASN A 530 1.34 32.01 -47.76
N ALA A 531 1.46 32.74 -48.87
CA ALA A 531 2.75 33.05 -49.49
C ALA A 531 3.45 34.20 -48.77
N ASN A 532 4.71 33.97 -48.38
CA ASN A 532 5.59 34.94 -47.74
C ASN A 532 6.80 35.34 -48.60
N ILE A 533 6.97 34.72 -49.79
CA ILE A 533 7.89 35.19 -50.84
C ILE A 533 7.17 35.25 -52.19
N ASP A 534 7.22 36.42 -52.85
CA ASP A 534 6.79 36.58 -54.24
C ASP A 534 7.71 35.77 -55.17
N ASN A 535 7.13 34.75 -55.78
CA ASN A 535 7.81 33.90 -56.77
C ASN A 535 7.76 34.48 -58.20
N ALA A 536 7.32 35.74 -58.34
CA ALA A 536 7.04 36.46 -59.59
C ALA A 536 5.97 35.80 -60.48
N SER A 537 5.09 34.97 -59.90
CA SER A 537 3.91 34.43 -60.60
C SER A 537 2.69 35.34 -60.55
N CYS A 538 2.74 36.48 -59.85
CA CYS A 538 1.62 37.40 -59.69
C CYS A 538 0.98 37.81 -61.04
N GLN A 539 -0.21 37.27 -61.30
CA GLN A 539 -1.02 37.54 -62.48
C GLN A 539 -1.89 38.77 -62.25
N TYR A 540 -1.27 39.94 -62.40
CA TYR A 540 -1.98 41.21 -62.51
C TYR A 540 -2.71 41.30 -63.84
N VAL A 541 -4.01 41.60 -63.81
CA VAL A 541 -4.80 41.87 -65.03
C VAL A 541 -4.52 43.28 -65.56
N SER A 542 -3.48 43.40 -66.37
CA SER A 542 -3.30 44.55 -67.27
C SER A 542 -4.32 44.48 -68.41
N PHE A 543 -5.49 45.10 -68.23
CA PHE A 543 -6.67 45.00 -69.12
C PHE A 543 -6.57 45.69 -70.50
N ASP A 544 -5.39 45.65 -71.15
CA ASP A 544 -5.14 46.12 -72.52
C ASP A 544 -5.76 45.18 -73.58
N GLY A 545 -7.09 45.02 -73.53
CA GLY A 545 -7.86 44.30 -74.54
C GLY A 545 -7.86 45.04 -75.86
N ALA A 546 -7.36 44.40 -76.93
CA ALA A 546 -7.18 45.04 -78.23
C ALA A 546 -8.53 45.24 -78.97
N TRP A 547 -9.07 46.47 -78.92
CA TRP A 547 -10.26 46.83 -79.70
C TRP A 547 -10.02 46.71 -81.22
N PRO A 548 -11.01 46.25 -82.01
CA PRO A 548 -10.88 46.16 -83.46
C PRO A 548 -10.62 47.53 -84.12
N ASN A 549 -9.58 47.62 -84.95
CA ASN A 549 -9.20 48.85 -85.67
C ASN A 549 -10.13 49.21 -86.85
N ASP A 550 -11.15 48.38 -87.12
CA ASP A 550 -12.23 48.60 -88.10
C ASP A 550 -13.50 47.95 -87.51
N PRO A 551 -14.67 48.61 -87.52
CA PRO A 551 -15.93 48.01 -87.04
C PRO A 551 -16.40 46.80 -87.87
N ASN A 552 -15.76 46.50 -89.00
CA ASN A 552 -15.96 45.28 -89.81
C ASN A 552 -14.83 44.23 -89.57
N GLY A 553 -13.94 44.47 -88.60
CA GLY A 553 -12.71 43.70 -88.38
C GLY A 553 -12.88 42.35 -87.67
N LEU A 554 -14.07 42.02 -87.18
CA LEU A 554 -14.36 40.74 -86.54
C LEU A 554 -14.48 39.62 -87.59
N THR A 555 -13.71 38.55 -87.40
CA THR A 555 -13.74 37.35 -88.24
C THR A 555 -15.04 36.56 -88.03
N ASN A 556 -15.78 36.31 -89.11
CA ASN A 556 -16.95 35.44 -89.09
C ASN A 556 -16.50 33.97 -89.17
N THR A 557 -16.37 33.36 -88.00
CA THR A 557 -16.02 31.96 -87.71
C THR A 557 -17.18 30.97 -87.93
N GLY A 558 -18.34 31.43 -88.40
CA GLY A 558 -19.51 30.61 -88.71
C GLY A 558 -20.36 30.16 -87.52
N ASN A 559 -19.79 30.07 -86.31
CA ASN A 559 -20.54 29.91 -85.05
C ASN A 559 -20.85 31.30 -84.46
N ASN A 560 -22.08 31.52 -83.96
CA ASN A 560 -22.38 32.73 -83.19
C ASN A 560 -23.45 32.54 -82.11
N ALA A 561 -23.51 33.51 -81.21
CA ALA A 561 -24.64 33.79 -80.32
C ALA A 561 -25.15 35.21 -80.61
N THR A 562 -26.44 35.46 -80.39
CA THR A 562 -27.04 36.79 -80.60
C THR A 562 -27.69 37.27 -79.30
N ILE A 563 -27.26 38.43 -78.83
CA ILE A 563 -27.69 39.00 -77.55
C ILE A 563 -28.48 40.27 -77.83
N ALA A 564 -29.74 40.29 -77.38
CA ALA A 564 -30.55 41.50 -77.33
C ALA A 564 -30.22 42.30 -76.06
N ILE A 565 -30.11 43.60 -76.21
CA ILE A 565 -29.91 44.56 -75.13
C ILE A 565 -31.17 45.40 -75.06
N THR A 566 -31.87 45.33 -73.93
CA THR A 566 -33.20 45.94 -73.71
C THR A 566 -33.26 46.73 -72.41
N GLY A 567 -32.09 47.12 -71.89
CA GLY A 567 -31.93 47.91 -70.67
C GLY A 567 -31.06 49.11 -70.95
N ASP A 568 -31.38 50.21 -70.28
CA ASP A 568 -30.63 51.47 -70.38
C ASP A 568 -29.16 51.26 -69.96
N LEU A 569 -28.25 51.92 -70.67
CA LEU A 569 -26.81 51.95 -70.44
C LEU A 569 -26.32 53.36 -70.73
N SER A 570 -25.39 53.90 -69.94
CA SER A 570 -25.02 55.33 -69.94
C SER A 570 -24.12 55.78 -71.11
N LEU A 571 -24.25 55.15 -72.29
CA LEU A 571 -23.46 55.44 -73.48
C LEU A 571 -24.17 56.41 -74.44
N SER A 572 -23.38 57.23 -75.13
CA SER A 572 -23.85 58.16 -76.17
C SER A 572 -23.82 57.52 -77.55
N THR A 573 -24.57 58.06 -78.52
CA THR A 573 -24.52 57.58 -79.90
C THR A 573 -23.12 57.68 -80.49
N GLY A 574 -22.53 56.53 -80.82
CA GLY A 574 -21.18 56.41 -81.37
C GLY A 574 -20.12 55.89 -80.39
N ASP A 575 -20.44 55.66 -79.12
CA ASP A 575 -19.57 54.92 -78.19
C ASP A 575 -19.56 53.41 -78.53
N TYR A 576 -18.61 52.65 -77.98
CA TYR A 576 -18.47 51.22 -78.26
C TYR A 576 -18.83 50.35 -77.06
N LEU A 577 -19.59 49.28 -77.30
CA LEU A 577 -19.80 48.16 -76.39
C LEU A 577 -19.12 46.92 -76.97
N GLY A 578 -18.13 46.38 -76.27
CA GLY A 578 -17.33 45.23 -76.68
C GLY A 578 -17.52 44.04 -75.74
N ALA A 579 -17.54 42.85 -76.33
CA ALA A 579 -17.57 41.57 -75.64
C ALA A 579 -16.29 40.79 -75.98
N PHE A 580 -15.59 40.35 -74.94
CA PHE A 580 -14.24 39.80 -75.00
C PHE A 580 -14.18 38.38 -74.44
N TYR A 581 -13.30 37.57 -75.01
CA TYR A 581 -12.93 36.23 -74.56
C TYR A 581 -11.44 36.19 -74.21
N GLN A 582 -10.99 35.15 -73.50
CA GLN A 582 -9.60 35.04 -73.04
C GLN A 582 -8.85 33.96 -73.84
N SER A 583 -7.83 34.38 -74.60
CA SER A 583 -6.97 33.47 -75.37
C SER A 583 -5.54 33.54 -74.85
N GLY A 584 -5.25 32.74 -73.82
CA GLY A 584 -3.99 32.84 -73.07
C GLY A 584 -3.98 34.06 -72.17
N ASP A 585 -2.97 34.91 -72.32
CA ASP A 585 -2.79 36.13 -71.52
C ASP A 585 -3.42 37.39 -72.18
N GLU A 586 -4.00 37.27 -73.38
CA GLU A 586 -4.63 38.39 -74.12
C GLU A 586 -6.17 38.28 -74.13
N LEU A 587 -6.84 39.44 -73.99
CA LEU A 587 -8.29 39.58 -74.18
C LEU A 587 -8.61 39.96 -75.62
N ILE A 588 -9.33 39.09 -76.33
CA ILE A 588 -9.69 39.28 -77.74
C ILE A 588 -11.17 39.65 -77.83
N CYS A 589 -11.48 40.70 -78.61
CA CYS A 589 -12.86 41.12 -78.87
C CYS A 589 -13.55 40.11 -79.80
N GLY A 590 -14.51 39.34 -79.26
CA GLY A 590 -15.32 38.38 -80.02
C GLY A 590 -16.69 38.93 -80.46
N GLY A 591 -17.08 40.12 -79.99
CA GLY A 591 -18.30 40.80 -80.40
C GLY A 591 -18.20 42.32 -80.16
N LEU A 592 -18.74 43.12 -81.08
CA LEU A 592 -18.68 44.58 -81.03
C LEU A 592 -20.01 45.19 -81.48
N LEU A 593 -20.48 46.18 -80.73
CA LEU A 593 -21.62 47.03 -81.05
C LEU A 593 -21.17 48.49 -80.96
N ILE A 594 -21.57 49.32 -81.93
CA ILE A 594 -21.54 50.78 -81.80
C ILE A 594 -22.90 51.18 -81.25
N TRP A 595 -22.92 51.92 -80.14
CA TRP A 595 -24.14 52.29 -79.43
C TRP A 595 -24.94 53.35 -80.19
N ASP A 596 -26.27 53.22 -80.20
CA ASP A 596 -27.24 54.15 -80.78
C ASP A 596 -28.29 54.52 -79.73
N GLU A 597 -28.26 55.75 -79.20
CA GLU A 597 -29.10 56.14 -78.05
C GLU A 597 -30.58 56.35 -78.43
N ASP A 598 -30.88 56.50 -79.73
CA ASP A 598 -32.24 56.57 -80.27
C ASP A 598 -32.89 55.17 -80.43
N ALA A 599 -32.17 54.07 -80.14
CA ALA A 599 -32.61 52.69 -80.41
C ALA A 599 -33.05 51.92 -79.14
N GLU A 600 -34.37 51.83 -78.90
CA GLU A 600 -35.00 51.14 -77.75
C GLU A 600 -34.53 49.69 -77.50
N ASN A 601 -34.06 48.97 -78.53
CA ASN A 601 -33.57 47.61 -78.44
C ASN A 601 -32.41 47.42 -79.44
N GLN A 602 -31.24 47.03 -78.94
CA GLN A 602 -30.04 46.80 -79.77
C GLN A 602 -29.63 45.32 -79.77
N LEU A 603 -28.83 44.91 -80.76
CA LEU A 603 -28.41 43.52 -80.95
C LEU A 603 -26.90 43.45 -81.18
N ILE A 604 -26.19 42.73 -80.31
CA ILE A 604 -24.78 42.39 -80.49
C ILE A 604 -24.63 40.90 -80.84
N VAL A 605 -23.71 40.60 -81.75
CA VAL A 605 -23.39 39.23 -82.18
C VAL A 605 -22.02 38.85 -81.63
N LEU A 606 -21.95 37.73 -80.93
CA LEU A 606 -20.71 37.12 -80.44
C LEU A 606 -20.29 36.01 -81.42
N TRP A 607 -19.05 36.02 -81.89
CA TRP A 607 -18.50 34.99 -82.76
C TRP A 607 -17.82 33.90 -81.93
N GLY A 608 -18.24 32.65 -82.12
CA GLY A 608 -17.68 31.48 -81.41
C GLY A 608 -16.62 30.77 -82.21
N ASP A 609 -15.78 29.99 -81.53
CA ASP A 609 -14.60 29.34 -82.10
C ASP A 609 -14.90 28.41 -83.30
N ASP A 610 -13.98 28.39 -84.28
CA ASP A 610 -14.04 27.58 -85.51
C ASP A 610 -13.37 26.20 -85.32
N VAL A 611 -14.11 25.11 -85.56
CA VAL A 611 -13.61 23.72 -85.37
C VAL A 611 -12.61 23.22 -86.43
N GLY A 612 -12.09 24.11 -87.27
CA GLY A 612 -11.07 23.89 -88.29
C GLY A 612 -9.76 24.66 -88.05
N SER A 613 -9.68 25.47 -86.99
CA SER A 613 -8.48 26.17 -86.54
C SER A 613 -7.72 25.42 -85.44
N ASP A 614 -6.39 25.54 -85.42
CA ASP A 614 -5.55 25.15 -84.26
C ASP A 614 -5.33 26.34 -83.28
N ILE A 615 -5.99 27.48 -83.52
CA ILE A 615 -5.90 28.73 -82.76
C ILE A 615 -7.32 29.19 -82.45
N GLN A 616 -7.61 29.47 -81.18
CA GLN A 616 -8.91 30.01 -80.75
C GLN A 616 -9.16 31.36 -81.44
N ASP A 617 -10.17 31.43 -82.31
CA ASP A 617 -10.53 32.64 -83.07
C ASP A 617 -11.93 33.20 -82.77
N GLY A 618 -12.64 32.56 -81.82
CA GLY A 618 -13.84 33.09 -81.18
C GLY A 618 -14.07 32.51 -79.77
N PHE A 619 -15.22 32.83 -79.18
CA PHE A 619 -15.65 32.30 -77.87
C PHE A 619 -15.80 30.76 -77.89
N ALA A 620 -15.25 30.09 -76.89
CA ALA A 620 -15.51 28.67 -76.63
C ALA A 620 -16.89 28.47 -75.97
N SER A 621 -17.57 27.36 -76.25
CA SER A 621 -18.90 27.11 -75.67
C SER A 621 -18.80 26.79 -74.17
N GLY A 622 -19.37 27.67 -73.34
CA GLY A 622 -19.26 27.67 -71.87
C GLY A 622 -18.26 28.68 -71.31
N GLU A 623 -17.59 29.46 -72.16
CA GLU A 623 -16.67 30.54 -71.75
C GLU A 623 -17.43 31.77 -71.25
N ASN A 624 -16.90 32.45 -70.21
CA ASN A 624 -17.49 33.69 -69.69
C ASN A 624 -17.28 34.86 -70.66
N VAL A 625 -18.31 35.70 -70.83
CA VAL A 625 -18.25 36.91 -71.65
C VAL A 625 -17.78 38.09 -70.80
N ILE A 626 -16.62 38.66 -71.13
CA ILE A 626 -16.10 39.86 -70.46
C ILE A 626 -16.60 41.09 -71.23
N TRP A 627 -17.38 41.94 -70.59
CA TRP A 627 -17.95 43.14 -71.23
C TRP A 627 -17.14 44.38 -70.87
N LYS A 628 -16.80 45.17 -71.89
CA LYS A 628 -16.20 46.51 -71.72
C LYS A 628 -16.97 47.52 -72.54
N ALA A 629 -17.03 48.76 -72.07
CA ALA A 629 -17.40 49.91 -72.88
C ALA A 629 -16.21 50.86 -73.08
N LYS A 630 -16.25 51.62 -74.18
CA LYS A 630 -15.25 52.64 -74.52
C LYS A 630 -15.93 53.88 -75.08
N ILE A 631 -15.70 55.01 -74.43
CA ILE A 631 -16.23 56.31 -74.82
C ILE A 631 -15.41 56.88 -76.00
N ASN A 632 -16.09 57.35 -77.04
CA ASN A 632 -15.51 57.79 -78.31
C ASN A 632 -15.44 59.34 -78.42
N SER A 633 -15.76 60.06 -77.33
CA SER A 633 -15.93 61.53 -77.32
C SER A 633 -14.87 62.32 -76.52
N SER A 634 -14.07 61.65 -75.68
CA SER A 634 -13.01 62.25 -74.87
C SER A 634 -11.60 62.00 -75.43
N SER A 635 -10.63 62.85 -75.08
CA SER A 635 -9.20 62.65 -75.42
C SER A 635 -8.46 61.81 -74.35
N SER A 636 -9.15 60.80 -73.82
CA SER A 636 -8.69 59.82 -72.84
C SER A 636 -9.36 58.49 -73.18
N GLU A 637 -8.57 57.43 -73.29
CA GLU A 637 -9.07 56.09 -73.61
C GLU A 637 -9.56 55.40 -72.32
N ASP A 638 -10.61 55.94 -71.74
CA ASP A 638 -11.22 55.44 -70.51
C ASP A 638 -12.14 54.24 -70.83
N ASP A 639 -11.51 53.09 -71.03
CA ASP A 639 -12.15 51.77 -71.06
C ASP A 639 -12.68 51.41 -69.65
N PHE A 640 -13.92 50.93 -69.54
CA PHE A 640 -14.47 50.42 -68.27
C PHE A 640 -15.22 49.09 -68.44
N ASN A 641 -15.14 48.24 -67.41
CA ASN A 641 -15.80 46.94 -67.37
C ASN A 641 -17.29 47.10 -67.03
N LEU A 642 -18.13 46.27 -67.64
CA LEU A 642 -19.58 46.23 -67.44
C LEU A 642 -20.04 44.87 -66.93
N TYR A 643 -21.02 44.87 -66.04
CA TYR A 643 -21.59 43.65 -65.46
C TYR A 643 -23.08 43.54 -65.85
N PRO A 644 -23.44 42.75 -66.87
CA PRO A 644 -24.82 42.62 -67.34
C PRO A 644 -25.71 41.80 -66.40
N THR A 645 -26.96 42.23 -66.28
CA THR A 645 -28.06 41.44 -65.71
C THR A 645 -28.87 40.82 -66.84
N TYR A 646 -28.93 39.49 -66.88
CA TYR A 646 -29.70 38.76 -67.88
C TYR A 646 -31.15 38.54 -67.43
N SER A 647 -32.10 38.86 -68.31
CA SER A 647 -33.51 38.45 -68.17
C SER A 647 -33.79 37.11 -68.86
N TYR A 648 -32.93 36.71 -69.80
CA TYR A 648 -32.93 35.38 -70.42
C TYR A 648 -31.51 35.01 -70.86
N GLY A 649 -31.01 33.86 -70.42
CA GLY A 649 -29.60 33.47 -70.56
C GLY A 649 -28.78 33.72 -69.31
N ASP A 650 -27.46 33.58 -69.44
CA ASP A 650 -26.46 33.90 -68.44
C ASP A 650 -25.20 34.48 -69.13
N ASN A 651 -24.14 34.76 -68.38
CA ASN A 651 -22.93 35.39 -68.91
C ASN A 651 -21.96 34.41 -69.62
N THR A 652 -22.39 33.21 -69.99
CA THR A 652 -21.57 32.23 -70.73
C THR A 652 -21.94 32.17 -72.21
N TYR A 653 -20.95 32.13 -73.10
CA TYR A 653 -21.20 31.96 -74.53
C TYR A 653 -21.70 30.53 -74.85
N MET A 654 -22.80 30.41 -75.60
CA MET A 654 -23.25 29.13 -76.15
C MET A 654 -23.66 29.27 -77.62
N VAL A 655 -23.26 28.30 -78.44
CA VAL A 655 -23.43 28.34 -79.90
C VAL A 655 -24.91 28.29 -80.29
N ASN A 656 -25.36 29.28 -81.09
CA ASN A 656 -26.76 29.57 -81.47
C ASN A 656 -27.69 29.95 -80.30
N ALA A 657 -27.18 30.34 -79.14
CA ALA A 657 -28.02 30.78 -78.03
C ALA A 657 -28.56 32.22 -78.25
N PRO A 658 -29.87 32.46 -78.01
CA PRO A 658 -30.43 33.79 -77.89
C PRO A 658 -30.42 34.23 -76.41
N TYR A 659 -29.80 35.37 -76.11
CA TYR A 659 -29.80 35.96 -74.77
C TYR A 659 -30.41 37.37 -74.74
N VAL A 660 -30.83 37.82 -73.56
CA VAL A 660 -31.44 39.13 -73.35
C VAL A 660 -30.88 39.79 -72.08
N ILE A 661 -30.14 40.88 -72.24
CA ILE A 661 -29.62 41.71 -71.14
C ILE A 661 -30.63 42.82 -70.86
N SER A 662 -31.08 42.92 -69.61
CA SER A 662 -32.16 43.84 -69.18
C SER A 662 -31.70 45.01 -68.33
N SER A 663 -30.48 44.99 -67.80
CA SER A 663 -29.85 46.10 -67.07
C SER A 663 -28.35 45.86 -66.95
N TRP A 664 -27.60 46.90 -66.59
CA TRP A 664 -26.15 46.86 -66.41
C TRP A 664 -25.78 47.42 -65.03
N ILE A 665 -24.68 46.94 -64.46
CA ILE A 665 -24.04 47.53 -63.28
C ILE A 665 -22.74 48.19 -63.73
N GLU A 666 -22.66 49.50 -63.56
CA GLU A 666 -21.47 50.33 -63.76
C GLU A 666 -20.79 50.53 -62.39
N ASN A 667 -19.53 50.08 -62.24
CA ASN A 667 -18.73 50.12 -61.01
C ASN A 667 -19.39 49.43 -59.77
N PRO A 668 -19.23 48.10 -59.59
CA PRO A 668 -19.71 47.41 -58.39
C PRO A 668 -18.99 47.89 -57.12
N VAL A 669 -19.71 47.89 -55.99
CA VAL A 669 -19.12 48.08 -54.65
C VAL A 669 -18.50 46.76 -54.19
N TYR A 670 -17.23 46.83 -53.81
CA TYR A 670 -16.44 45.73 -53.26
C TYR A 670 -16.46 45.79 -51.74
N GLY A 671 -16.62 44.63 -51.08
CA GLY A 671 -16.59 44.53 -49.62
C GLY A 671 -17.14 43.20 -49.10
N CYS A 672 -17.01 42.96 -47.79
CA CYS A 672 -17.43 41.70 -47.18
C CYS A 672 -18.94 41.50 -47.27
N MET A 673 -19.38 40.52 -48.06
CA MET A 673 -20.80 40.20 -48.25
C MET A 673 -21.40 39.30 -47.15
N ASN A 674 -20.63 38.91 -46.13
CA ASN A 674 -21.04 37.94 -45.13
C ASN A 674 -21.42 38.56 -43.78
N LEU A 675 -22.73 38.61 -43.50
CA LEU A 675 -23.37 39.19 -42.31
C LEU A 675 -22.97 38.55 -40.96
N ALA A 676 -22.09 37.54 -40.96
CA ALA A 676 -21.49 36.96 -39.76
C ALA A 676 -20.21 37.66 -39.28
N TYR A 677 -19.66 38.60 -40.05
CA TYR A 677 -18.39 39.29 -39.80
C TYR A 677 -18.61 40.77 -39.46
N GLN A 678 -17.66 41.40 -38.76
CA GLN A 678 -17.81 42.78 -38.28
C GLN A 678 -17.60 43.81 -39.41
N GLU A 679 -16.87 43.38 -40.44
CA GLU A 679 -16.51 44.10 -41.65
C GLU A 679 -17.60 44.06 -42.74
N PHE A 680 -18.78 43.49 -42.44
CA PHE A 680 -19.91 43.36 -43.37
C PHE A 680 -20.39 44.73 -43.88
N ASP A 681 -20.35 44.93 -45.20
CA ASP A 681 -20.96 46.09 -45.87
C ASP A 681 -22.29 45.67 -46.51
N GLU A 682 -23.39 46.29 -46.06
CA GLU A 682 -24.74 46.08 -46.60
C GLU A 682 -24.90 46.56 -48.07
N ASN A 683 -23.91 47.27 -48.61
CA ASN A 683 -23.87 47.80 -49.96
C ASN A 683 -22.99 46.98 -50.92
N ALA A 684 -22.22 46.00 -50.43
CA ALA A 684 -21.31 45.21 -51.25
C ALA A 684 -22.05 44.30 -52.24
N LEU A 685 -21.61 44.30 -53.50
CA LEU A 685 -22.18 43.49 -54.59
C LEU A 685 -21.20 42.42 -55.10
N VAL A 686 -19.91 42.55 -54.75
CA VAL A 686 -18.85 41.58 -55.05
C VAL A 686 -17.98 41.43 -53.80
N ASP A 687 -17.77 40.20 -53.36
CA ASP A 687 -16.86 39.86 -52.26
C ASP A 687 -15.40 40.06 -52.72
N ASP A 688 -14.65 40.86 -51.96
CA ASP A 688 -13.26 41.21 -52.20
C ASP A 688 -12.28 40.48 -51.26
N GLY A 689 -12.79 39.56 -50.43
CA GLY A 689 -11.99 38.86 -49.43
C GLY A 689 -11.78 39.63 -48.13
N SER A 690 -12.39 40.81 -47.95
CA SER A 690 -12.31 41.60 -46.70
C SER A 690 -13.04 40.97 -45.49
N CYS A 691 -13.75 39.85 -45.68
CA CYS A 691 -14.33 39.05 -44.58
C CYS A 691 -13.26 38.34 -43.73
N SER A 692 -12.49 39.11 -42.95
CA SER A 692 -11.38 38.61 -42.15
C SER A 692 -11.86 37.84 -40.92
N SER A 693 -11.20 36.74 -40.58
CA SER A 693 -11.35 36.15 -39.25
C SER A 693 -10.53 36.93 -38.23
N LEU A 694 -11.13 37.99 -37.66
CA LEU A 694 -10.91 38.52 -36.30
C LEU A 694 -9.52 38.18 -35.69
N TRP A 695 -8.43 38.87 -36.07
CA TRP A 695 -7.14 38.75 -35.35
C TRP A 695 -6.10 39.88 -35.53
N SER A 696 -6.45 41.07 -36.05
CA SER A 696 -5.48 42.18 -36.21
C SER A 696 -5.32 43.08 -34.98
N ILE A 697 -6.42 43.52 -34.36
CA ILE A 697 -6.40 44.45 -33.20
C ILE A 697 -6.12 43.73 -31.88
N LEU A 698 -6.60 42.48 -31.74
CA LEU A 698 -6.35 41.67 -30.54
C LEU A 698 -4.86 41.29 -30.42
N TYR A 699 -4.19 41.03 -31.54
CA TYR A 699 -2.80 40.57 -31.54
C TYR A 699 -1.82 41.67 -31.12
N THR A 700 -2.07 42.95 -31.45
CA THR A 700 -1.23 44.06 -30.96
C THR A 700 -1.42 44.33 -29.47
N ALA A 701 -2.65 44.25 -28.96
CA ALA A 701 -2.91 44.38 -27.53
C ALA A 701 -2.29 43.21 -26.73
N GLN A 702 -2.48 41.98 -27.21
CA GLN A 702 -1.84 40.81 -26.61
C GLN A 702 -0.31 40.82 -26.78
N ALA A 703 0.26 41.43 -27.82
CA ALA A 703 1.71 41.57 -27.96
C ALA A 703 2.29 42.57 -26.94
N GLU A 704 1.62 43.70 -26.66
CA GLU A 704 2.06 44.62 -25.60
C GLU A 704 1.85 44.02 -24.20
N GLU A 705 0.73 43.33 -23.97
CA GLU A 705 0.45 42.62 -22.71
C GLU A 705 1.44 41.46 -22.48
N LEU A 706 1.74 40.66 -23.51
CA LEU A 706 2.74 39.58 -23.48
C LEU A 706 4.16 40.12 -23.34
N LEU A 707 4.50 41.25 -23.98
CA LEU A 707 5.81 41.90 -23.80
C LEU A 707 5.98 42.42 -22.37
N ASN A 708 4.94 43.02 -21.78
CA ASN A 708 4.93 43.44 -20.38
C ASN A 708 5.01 42.22 -19.44
N ALA A 709 4.23 41.18 -19.68
CA ALA A 709 4.27 39.93 -18.92
C ALA A 709 5.65 39.24 -19.00
N ASN A 710 6.25 39.14 -20.19
CA ASN A 710 7.58 38.60 -20.38
C ASN A 710 8.63 39.48 -19.66
N THR A 711 8.55 40.81 -19.77
CA THR A 711 9.44 41.73 -19.04
C THR A 711 9.32 41.55 -17.51
N GLN A 712 8.12 41.28 -17.00
CA GLN A 712 7.89 40.98 -15.58
C GLN A 712 8.38 39.57 -15.19
N VAL A 713 8.25 38.58 -16.08
CA VAL A 713 8.79 37.23 -15.90
C VAL A 713 10.32 37.24 -15.92
N ASP A 714 10.96 38.02 -16.78
CA ASP A 714 12.42 38.18 -16.84
C ASP A 714 12.94 38.95 -15.62
N ALA A 715 12.22 39.99 -15.18
CA ALA A 715 12.54 40.68 -13.93
C ALA A 715 12.39 39.75 -12.70
N LEU A 716 11.34 38.92 -12.68
CA LEU A 716 11.11 37.92 -11.62
C LEU A 716 12.12 36.77 -11.68
N ALA A 717 12.54 36.33 -12.87
CA ALA A 717 13.58 35.33 -13.07
C ALA A 717 14.95 35.88 -12.65
N THR A 718 15.23 37.16 -12.95
CA THR A 718 16.43 37.86 -12.48
C THR A 718 16.44 38.00 -10.95
N GLN A 719 15.30 38.33 -10.33
CA GLN A 719 15.16 38.35 -8.88
C GLN A 719 15.32 36.95 -8.27
N LEU A 720 14.67 35.93 -8.84
CA LEU A 720 14.76 34.54 -8.41
C LEU A 720 16.20 34.02 -8.50
N LEU A 721 16.91 34.30 -9.59
CA LEU A 721 18.33 33.95 -9.77
C LEU A 721 19.22 34.71 -8.77
N THR A 722 18.91 35.98 -8.49
CA THR A 722 19.63 36.77 -7.45
C THR A 722 19.43 36.14 -6.08
N THR A 723 18.19 35.88 -5.66
CA THR A 723 17.87 35.24 -4.39
C THR A 723 18.39 33.80 -4.31
N GLN A 724 18.45 33.06 -5.43
CA GLN A 724 19.05 31.72 -5.49
C GLN A 724 20.58 31.77 -5.31
N ASN A 725 21.25 32.79 -5.85
CA ASN A 725 22.68 33.03 -5.65
C ASN A 725 22.99 33.52 -4.21
N GLU A 726 22.15 34.39 -3.64
CA GLU A 726 22.23 34.82 -2.24
C GLU A 726 21.99 33.66 -1.27
N LEU A 727 21.01 32.80 -1.57
CA LEU A 727 20.75 31.57 -0.82
C LEU A 727 21.91 30.59 -0.92
N ALA A 728 22.43 30.33 -2.13
CA ALA A 728 23.59 29.45 -2.32
C ALA A 728 24.84 29.96 -1.59
N SER A 729 25.09 31.27 -1.62
CA SER A 729 26.16 31.95 -0.86
C SER A 729 25.95 31.81 0.66
N THR A 730 24.72 31.94 1.13
CA THR A 730 24.34 31.73 2.54
C THR A 730 24.56 30.28 2.96
N THR A 731 24.12 29.30 2.14
CA THR A 731 24.33 27.87 2.38
C THR A 731 25.83 27.52 2.40
N LEU A 732 26.64 28.05 1.48
CA LEU A 732 28.10 27.89 1.50
C LEU A 732 28.74 28.48 2.76
N THR A 733 28.25 29.62 3.23
CA THR A 733 28.74 30.26 4.47
C THR A 733 28.34 29.46 5.71
N MET A 734 27.10 28.94 5.76
CA MET A 734 26.64 28.03 6.83
C MET A 734 27.42 26.71 6.83
N GLN A 735 27.68 26.12 5.65
CA GLN A 735 28.48 24.91 5.52
C GLN A 735 29.90 25.14 6.03
N ALA A 736 30.58 26.20 5.59
CA ALA A 736 31.92 26.54 6.09
C ALA A 736 31.95 26.79 7.61
N SER A 737 30.89 27.37 8.18
CA SER A 737 30.76 27.54 9.64
C SER A 737 30.53 26.21 10.36
N TYR A 738 29.74 25.30 9.78
CA TYR A 738 29.50 23.97 10.31
C TYR A 738 30.78 23.11 10.24
N ASP A 739 31.49 23.11 9.11
CA ASP A 739 32.74 22.38 8.92
C ASP A 739 33.82 22.89 9.91
N SER A 740 33.90 24.20 10.13
CA SER A 740 34.79 24.79 11.13
C SER A 740 34.42 24.40 12.57
N MET A 741 33.12 24.28 12.88
CA MET A 741 32.64 23.81 14.19
C MET A 741 32.94 22.32 14.39
N VAL A 742 32.77 21.49 13.35
CA VAL A 742 33.13 20.06 13.37
C VAL A 742 34.63 19.88 13.58
N LEU A 743 35.47 20.66 12.89
CA LEU A 743 36.92 20.67 13.09
C LEU A 743 37.32 21.10 14.51
N GLU A 744 36.68 22.11 15.09
CA GLU A 744 36.94 22.50 16.47
C GLU A 744 36.51 21.40 17.45
N TYR A 745 35.33 20.80 17.26
CA TYR A 745 34.83 19.72 18.11
C TYR A 745 35.72 18.46 18.04
N GLN A 746 36.18 18.09 16.83
CA GLN A 746 37.17 17.02 16.62
C GLN A 746 38.50 17.34 17.31
N GLY A 747 38.98 18.59 17.24
CA GLY A 747 40.18 19.03 17.95
C GLY A 747 40.05 18.97 19.48
N GLN A 748 38.89 19.32 20.01
CA GLN A 748 38.57 19.18 21.44
C GLN A 748 38.50 17.69 21.85
N LEU A 749 37.85 16.85 21.04
CA LEU A 749 37.75 15.40 21.28
C LEU A 749 39.12 14.71 21.25
N PHE A 750 39.96 15.05 20.27
CA PHE A 750 41.34 14.56 20.17
C PHE A 750 42.18 14.99 21.38
N THR A 751 42.04 16.24 21.83
CA THR A 751 42.74 16.76 23.01
C THR A 751 42.29 16.03 24.28
N LEU A 752 40.99 15.79 24.45
CA LEU A 752 40.42 15.04 25.57
C LEU A 752 40.88 13.58 25.58
N ASN A 753 40.85 12.90 24.43
CA ASN A 753 41.25 11.50 24.31
C ASN A 753 42.77 11.33 24.55
N THR A 754 43.58 12.28 24.05
CA THR A 754 45.03 12.33 24.33
C THR A 754 45.28 12.51 25.84
N TRP A 755 44.59 13.46 26.48
CA TRP A 755 44.73 13.70 27.92
C TRP A 755 44.28 12.51 28.77
N LEU A 756 43.20 11.84 28.39
CA LEU A 756 42.71 10.64 29.06
C LEU A 756 43.69 9.49 28.92
N THR A 757 44.24 9.28 27.71
CA THR A 757 45.25 8.26 27.41
C THR A 757 46.55 8.50 28.16
N ASP A 758 47.08 9.73 28.15
CA ASP A 758 48.29 10.10 28.91
C ASP A 758 48.07 9.95 30.43
N SER A 759 46.90 10.31 30.94
CA SER A 759 46.56 10.15 32.37
C SER A 759 46.46 8.68 32.77
N LEU A 760 45.80 7.85 31.94
CA LEU A 760 45.70 6.40 32.14
C LEU A 760 47.08 5.72 32.10
N ASN A 761 47.92 6.10 31.13
CA ASN A 761 49.29 5.61 31.01
C ASN A 761 50.17 6.01 32.21
N ALA A 762 50.02 7.23 32.73
CA ALA A 762 50.72 7.68 33.93
C ALA A 762 50.31 6.87 35.17
N VAL A 763 49.00 6.67 35.39
CA VAL A 763 48.47 5.85 36.49
C VAL A 763 48.92 4.39 36.35
N HIS A 764 48.89 3.82 35.15
CA HIS A 764 49.37 2.46 34.89
C HIS A 764 50.88 2.32 35.15
N ALA A 765 51.68 3.33 34.83
CA ALA A 765 53.11 3.35 35.10
C ALA A 765 53.43 3.42 36.60
N ASP A 766 52.71 4.22 37.37
CA ASP A 766 52.88 4.29 38.84
C ASP A 766 52.45 2.98 39.52
N TYR A 767 51.31 2.38 39.13
CA TYR A 767 50.93 1.04 39.63
C TYR A 767 51.96 -0.04 39.26
N THR A 768 52.49 -0.01 38.03
CA THR A 768 53.55 -0.95 37.60
C THR A 768 54.81 -0.80 38.44
N LEU A 769 55.18 0.44 38.79
CA LEU A 769 56.32 0.75 39.64
C LEU A 769 56.08 0.30 41.10
N GLU A 770 54.89 0.50 41.64
CA GLU A 770 54.51 0.05 42.99
C GLU A 770 54.50 -1.48 43.10
N ILE A 771 53.92 -2.18 42.12
CA ILE A 771 53.96 -3.65 42.02
C ILE A 771 55.40 -4.16 41.94
N ALA A 772 56.27 -3.51 41.14
CA ALA A 772 57.68 -3.87 41.06
C ALA A 772 58.42 -3.68 42.39
N ASN A 773 58.12 -2.62 43.15
CA ASN A 773 58.69 -2.37 44.47
C ASN A 773 58.19 -3.40 45.51
N LEU A 774 56.90 -3.75 45.49
CA LEU A 774 56.31 -4.79 46.35
C LEU A 774 56.94 -6.17 46.10
N ASN A 775 57.07 -6.58 44.84
CA ASN A 775 57.72 -7.83 44.46
C ASN A 775 59.19 -7.86 44.91
N ALA A 776 59.94 -6.76 44.69
CA ALA A 776 61.34 -6.67 45.13
C ALA A 776 61.49 -6.70 46.67
N ALA A 777 60.52 -6.19 47.42
CA ALA A 777 60.49 -6.27 48.88
C ALA A 777 60.13 -7.69 49.36
N TRP A 778 59.22 -8.38 48.67
CA TRP A 778 58.84 -9.77 48.94
C TRP A 778 60.01 -10.73 48.68
N ASP A 779 60.66 -10.64 47.51
CA ASP A 779 61.85 -11.42 47.16
C ASP A 779 62.97 -11.24 48.19
N ALA A 780 63.16 -10.03 48.72
CA ALA A 780 64.13 -9.75 49.77
C ALA A 780 63.78 -10.40 51.12
N GLN A 781 62.49 -10.54 51.47
CA GLN A 781 62.05 -11.29 52.64
C GLN A 781 62.22 -12.80 52.44
N VAL A 782 61.84 -13.33 51.27
CA VAL A 782 62.00 -14.75 50.91
C VAL A 782 63.48 -15.16 50.98
N ALA A 783 64.38 -14.40 50.35
CA ALA A 783 65.82 -14.66 50.40
C ALA A 783 66.41 -14.57 51.81
N GLY A 784 65.83 -13.74 52.69
CA GLY A 784 66.16 -13.70 54.12
C GLY A 784 65.77 -14.99 54.84
N LEU A 785 64.52 -15.44 54.65
CA LEU A 785 63.99 -16.67 55.24
C LEU A 785 64.72 -17.93 54.73
N GLU A 786 65.06 -17.99 53.44
CA GLU A 786 65.88 -19.07 52.88
C GLU A 786 67.28 -19.11 53.53
N ASN A 787 67.93 -17.96 53.70
CA ASN A 787 69.24 -17.88 54.36
C ASN A 787 69.17 -18.34 55.82
N ASP A 788 68.16 -17.89 56.57
CA ASP A 788 67.98 -18.28 57.97
C ASP A 788 67.65 -19.78 58.11
N LEU A 789 66.88 -20.34 57.17
CA LEU A 789 66.63 -21.79 57.09
C LEU A 789 67.91 -22.59 56.78
N VAL A 790 68.81 -22.07 55.93
CA VAL A 790 70.12 -22.68 55.67
C VAL A 790 71.01 -22.63 56.92
N VAL A 791 71.05 -21.52 57.64
CA VAL A 791 71.80 -21.38 58.90
C VAL A 791 71.26 -22.32 59.98
N LEU A 792 69.94 -22.44 60.12
CA LEU A 792 69.29 -23.33 61.09
C LEU A 792 69.58 -24.80 60.79
N ASN A 793 69.50 -25.21 59.51
CA ASN A 793 69.84 -26.56 59.08
C ASN A 793 71.33 -26.89 59.33
N GLN A 794 72.25 -25.94 59.09
CA GLN A 794 73.67 -26.16 59.41
C GLN A 794 73.89 -26.32 60.92
N GLY A 795 73.23 -25.51 61.76
CA GLY A 795 73.28 -25.65 63.22
C GLY A 795 72.75 -27.01 63.72
N LEU A 796 71.73 -27.56 63.05
CA LEU A 796 71.21 -28.90 63.32
C LEU A 796 72.23 -30.00 62.92
N VAL A 797 72.85 -29.88 61.74
CA VAL A 797 73.90 -30.80 61.27
C VAL A 797 75.12 -30.78 62.19
N ASP A 798 75.56 -29.59 62.63
CA ASP A 798 76.68 -29.44 63.58
C ASP A 798 76.34 -30.07 64.94
N SER A 799 75.08 -29.95 65.38
CA SER A 799 74.58 -30.55 66.63
C SER A 799 74.50 -32.08 66.55
N ILE A 800 74.01 -32.64 65.43
CA ILE A 800 74.03 -34.08 65.16
C ILE A 800 75.48 -34.60 65.17
N THR A 801 76.38 -33.92 64.46
CA THR A 801 77.81 -34.24 64.42
C THR A 801 78.44 -34.21 65.82
N SER A 802 78.03 -33.28 66.69
CA SER A 802 78.46 -33.23 68.09
C SER A 802 78.00 -34.47 68.87
N PHE A 803 76.74 -34.89 68.73
CA PHE A 803 76.22 -36.10 69.38
C PHE A 803 76.89 -37.39 68.87
N GLU A 804 77.15 -37.52 67.58
CA GLU A 804 77.89 -38.68 67.02
C GLU A 804 79.30 -38.80 67.62
N ASN A 805 80.01 -37.67 67.77
CA ASN A 805 81.32 -37.64 68.41
C ASN A 805 81.25 -37.99 69.91
N GLN A 806 80.19 -37.61 70.62
CA GLN A 806 79.96 -38.01 72.02
C GLN A 806 79.70 -39.52 72.14
N ILE A 807 78.93 -40.11 71.22
CA ILE A 807 78.67 -41.56 71.17
C ILE A 807 79.96 -42.35 70.86
N LEU A 808 80.83 -41.82 69.99
CA LEU A 808 82.16 -42.39 69.73
C LEU A 808 83.03 -42.40 71.00
N ALA A 809 83.11 -41.28 71.71
CA ALA A 809 83.85 -41.18 72.97
C ALA A 809 83.31 -42.12 74.06
N LEU A 810 81.98 -42.32 74.12
CA LEU A 810 81.34 -43.25 75.05
C LEU A 810 81.70 -44.72 74.75
N ASN A 811 81.81 -45.09 73.47
CA ASN A 811 82.25 -46.42 73.05
C ASN A 811 83.73 -46.70 73.40
N GLU A 812 84.63 -45.73 73.21
CA GLU A 812 86.02 -45.88 73.69
C GLU A 812 86.07 -46.10 75.20
N LEU A 813 85.26 -45.36 75.98
CA LEU A 813 85.19 -45.49 77.44
C LEU A 813 84.74 -46.89 77.89
N MET A 814 83.79 -47.51 77.19
CA MET A 814 83.36 -48.89 77.47
C MET A 814 84.46 -49.93 77.18
N SER A 815 85.27 -49.71 76.14
CA SER A 815 86.35 -50.64 75.77
C SER A 815 87.45 -50.77 76.84
N GLY A 816 87.74 -49.67 77.56
CA GLY A 816 88.82 -49.62 78.55
C GLY A 816 88.59 -50.52 79.79
N ASN A 817 87.34 -50.67 80.23
CA ASN A 817 87.02 -51.35 81.48
C ASN A 817 87.16 -52.88 81.41
N VAL A 818 87.05 -53.49 80.23
CA VAL A 818 87.15 -54.95 80.04
C VAL A 818 88.54 -55.48 80.46
N SER A 819 89.59 -54.69 80.23
CA SER A 819 91.00 -55.11 80.45
C SER A 819 91.40 -55.24 81.93
N SER A 820 90.55 -54.79 82.87
CA SER A 820 90.88 -54.72 84.30
C SER A 820 90.35 -55.92 85.12
N LEU A 821 89.27 -56.56 84.64
CA LEU A 821 88.48 -57.51 85.44
C LEU A 821 89.06 -58.93 85.48
N GLU A 822 89.78 -59.35 84.44
CA GLU A 822 90.27 -60.75 84.30
C GLU A 822 91.32 -61.17 85.35
N ASN A 823 91.93 -60.22 86.08
CA ASN A 823 93.07 -60.48 86.97
C ASN A 823 92.73 -60.57 88.48
N GLN A 824 91.46 -60.58 88.88
CA GLN A 824 91.07 -60.54 90.31
C GLN A 824 90.20 -61.72 90.80
N ILE A 825 89.73 -62.61 89.91
CA ILE A 825 88.68 -63.60 90.20
C ILE A 825 89.27 -64.96 90.63
N ASP A 826 90.19 -64.97 91.61
CA ASP A 826 90.89 -66.21 92.02
C ASP A 826 91.29 -66.29 93.51
N SER A 827 90.66 -65.50 94.41
CA SER A 827 91.01 -65.53 95.85
C SER A 827 89.90 -65.29 96.89
N LEU A 828 88.75 -64.70 96.55
CA LEU A 828 87.73 -64.31 97.53
C LEU A 828 86.56 -65.30 97.65
N GLN A 829 86.86 -66.49 98.17
CA GLN A 829 85.87 -67.52 98.50
C GLN A 829 85.19 -67.33 99.87
N LEU A 830 85.24 -66.10 100.42
CA LEU A 830 84.70 -65.75 101.74
C LEU A 830 84.35 -64.25 101.81
N ASP A 831 83.12 -63.89 101.41
CA ASP A 831 82.25 -62.96 102.16
C ASP A 831 80.89 -62.75 101.45
N SER A 832 79.87 -63.47 101.92
CA SER A 832 78.48 -63.42 101.42
C SER A 832 77.72 -62.11 101.77
N LEU A 833 78.45 -61.04 102.12
CA LEU A 833 77.92 -59.73 102.50
C LEU A 833 78.21 -58.65 101.43
N VAL A 834 79.15 -58.91 100.50
CA VAL A 834 79.53 -57.97 99.44
C VAL A 834 78.52 -57.96 98.29
N LEU A 835 77.95 -59.12 97.93
CA LEU A 835 77.08 -59.24 96.75
C LEU A 835 75.79 -58.41 96.85
N ALA A 836 75.20 -58.28 98.04
CA ALA A 836 74.05 -57.41 98.27
C ALA A 836 74.43 -55.94 98.09
N ASN A 837 75.46 -55.46 98.79
CA ASN A 837 75.96 -54.09 98.67
C ASN A 837 76.38 -53.73 97.24
N LEU A 838 76.95 -54.67 96.49
CA LEU A 838 77.34 -54.42 95.09
C LEU A 838 76.11 -54.31 94.18
N LEU A 839 75.09 -55.15 94.37
CA LEU A 839 73.82 -55.05 93.64
C LEU A 839 73.10 -53.74 93.97
N ASP A 840 72.97 -53.39 95.26
CA ASP A 840 72.37 -52.13 95.71
C ASP A 840 73.14 -50.90 95.17
N THR A 841 74.47 -50.96 95.13
CA THR A 841 75.31 -49.90 94.55
C THR A 841 75.13 -49.80 93.03
N THR A 842 75.00 -50.93 92.32
CA THR A 842 74.74 -50.93 90.86
C THR A 842 73.35 -50.43 90.52
N ILE A 843 72.32 -50.82 91.28
CA ILE A 843 70.95 -50.29 91.14
C ILE A 843 70.94 -48.79 91.40
N ALA A 844 71.52 -48.33 92.52
CA ALA A 844 71.60 -46.90 92.82
C ALA A 844 72.35 -46.08 91.74
N ASN A 845 73.35 -46.67 91.08
CA ASN A 845 74.08 -46.00 89.99
C ASN A 845 73.23 -45.92 88.70
N TYR A 846 72.43 -46.95 88.39
CA TYR A 846 71.45 -46.90 87.31
C TYR A 846 70.28 -45.96 87.62
N ASP A 847 69.79 -45.90 88.86
CA ASP A 847 68.77 -44.94 89.30
C ASP A 847 69.27 -43.50 89.15
N VAL A 848 70.55 -43.22 89.47
CA VAL A 848 71.19 -41.91 89.23
C VAL A 848 71.31 -41.60 87.74
N GLN A 849 71.62 -42.59 86.89
CA GLN A 849 71.66 -42.40 85.43
C GLN A 849 70.27 -42.16 84.84
N LEU A 850 69.23 -42.89 85.30
CA LEU A 850 67.83 -42.68 84.92
C LEU A 850 67.31 -41.33 85.39
N ALA A 851 67.65 -40.89 86.60
CA ALA A 851 67.33 -39.55 87.09
C ALA A 851 68.00 -38.46 86.25
N GLY A 852 69.26 -38.63 85.86
CA GLY A 852 69.96 -37.73 84.95
C GLY A 852 69.32 -37.69 83.55
N LEU A 853 68.97 -38.84 82.99
CA LEU A 853 68.32 -38.92 81.68
C LEU A 853 66.93 -38.25 81.70
N ASN A 854 66.15 -38.48 82.76
CA ASN A 854 64.84 -37.85 82.95
C ASN A 854 64.96 -36.34 83.21
N SER A 855 66.02 -35.85 83.86
CA SER A 855 66.32 -34.41 83.93
C SER A 855 66.52 -33.86 82.52
N ASN A 856 67.47 -34.42 81.77
CA ASN A 856 67.78 -33.96 80.40
C ASN A 856 66.53 -33.97 79.49
N ILE A 857 65.65 -34.98 79.62
CA ILE A 857 64.37 -35.03 78.89
C ILE A 857 63.44 -33.90 79.33
N THR A 858 63.35 -33.61 80.63
CA THR A 858 62.53 -32.50 81.18
C THR A 858 63.06 -31.15 80.73
N ASP A 859 64.38 -30.95 80.78
CA ASP A 859 65.08 -29.74 80.36
C ASP A 859 64.84 -29.50 78.85
N LEU A 860 65.04 -30.52 78.00
CA LEU A 860 64.79 -30.44 76.55
C LEU A 860 63.30 -30.22 76.22
N THR A 861 62.38 -30.84 76.98
CA THR A 861 60.92 -30.62 76.80
C THR A 861 60.53 -29.18 77.15
N THR A 862 61.22 -28.57 78.14
CA THR A 862 61.03 -27.16 78.51
C THR A 862 61.58 -26.23 77.44
N GLU A 863 62.79 -26.50 76.93
CA GLU A 863 63.42 -25.74 75.85
C GLU A 863 62.57 -25.76 74.55
N ILE A 864 61.96 -26.89 74.21
CA ILE A 864 61.02 -27.02 73.09
C ILE A 864 59.74 -26.20 73.36
N ALA A 865 59.17 -26.26 74.56
CA ALA A 865 57.96 -25.51 74.92
C ALA A 865 58.18 -23.99 74.91
N ASP A 866 59.30 -23.51 75.46
CA ASP A 866 59.69 -22.09 75.42
C ASP A 866 59.95 -21.62 73.99
N THR A 867 60.51 -22.48 73.12
CA THR A 867 60.72 -22.21 71.69
C THR A 867 59.40 -22.09 70.94
N ILE A 868 58.44 -23.00 71.17
CA ILE A 868 57.09 -22.94 70.58
C ILE A 868 56.39 -21.65 71.00
N ALA A 869 56.36 -21.34 72.30
CA ALA A 869 55.75 -20.11 72.82
C ALA A 869 56.39 -18.83 72.25
N SER A 870 57.70 -18.86 71.95
CA SER A 870 58.40 -17.76 71.27
C SER A 870 57.94 -17.58 69.82
N TYR A 871 57.74 -18.67 69.07
CA TYR A 871 57.22 -18.60 67.70
C TYR A 871 55.74 -18.20 67.65
N GLU A 872 54.89 -18.71 68.55
CA GLU A 872 53.49 -18.28 68.68
C GLU A 872 53.40 -16.77 68.95
N ALA A 873 54.23 -16.24 69.86
CA ALA A 873 54.28 -14.80 70.15
C ALA A 873 54.77 -13.97 68.94
N GLN A 874 55.72 -14.49 68.15
CA GLN A 874 56.19 -13.84 66.92
C GLN A 874 55.09 -13.82 65.84
N ILE A 875 54.38 -14.93 65.63
CA ILE A 875 53.25 -15.03 64.68
C ILE A 875 52.17 -14.02 65.06
N VAL A 876 51.74 -13.98 66.33
CA VAL A 876 50.74 -13.01 66.80
C VAL A 876 51.21 -11.56 66.60
N SER A 877 52.50 -11.27 66.84
CA SER A 877 53.06 -9.93 66.61
C SER A 877 53.12 -9.56 65.11
N LEU A 878 53.40 -10.53 64.23
CA LEU A 878 53.49 -10.31 62.78
C LEU A 878 52.10 -10.09 62.19
N THR A 879 51.11 -10.92 62.54
CA THR A 879 49.70 -10.73 62.17
C THR A 879 49.16 -9.39 62.66
N ALA A 880 49.50 -8.96 63.88
CA ALA A 880 49.11 -7.66 64.40
C ALA A 880 49.73 -6.48 63.62
N SER A 881 50.98 -6.61 63.15
CA SER A 881 51.64 -5.61 62.32
C SER A 881 51.01 -5.53 60.93
N HIS A 882 50.83 -6.67 60.27
CA HIS A 882 50.29 -6.76 58.91
C HIS A 882 48.84 -6.25 58.84
N ASN A 883 48.01 -6.58 59.85
CA ASN A 883 46.65 -6.04 59.96
C ASN A 883 46.63 -4.52 60.18
N ALA A 884 47.64 -3.94 60.85
CA ALA A 884 47.75 -2.49 61.00
C ALA A 884 48.16 -1.80 59.69
N GLU A 885 49.02 -2.43 58.89
CA GLU A 885 49.41 -1.94 57.56
C GLU A 885 48.23 -1.98 56.57
N ILE A 886 47.45 -3.08 56.55
CA ILE A 886 46.20 -3.16 55.76
C ILE A 886 45.23 -2.03 56.11
N VAL A 887 45.03 -1.71 57.40
CA VAL A 887 44.15 -0.60 57.82
C VAL A 887 44.66 0.76 57.34
N VAL A 888 45.97 0.97 57.27
CA VAL A 888 46.56 2.21 56.73
C VAL A 888 46.43 2.27 55.21
N ILE A 889 46.65 1.16 54.50
CA ILE A 889 46.51 1.07 53.03
C ILE A 889 45.05 1.33 52.64
N ASN A 890 44.09 0.67 53.28
CA ASN A 890 42.66 0.87 53.00
C ASN A 890 42.24 2.33 53.28
N ALA A 891 42.67 2.93 54.40
CA ALA A 891 42.38 4.33 54.69
C ALA A 891 43.00 5.31 53.67
N SER A 892 44.13 4.95 53.04
CA SER A 892 44.74 5.73 51.96
C SER A 892 43.98 5.55 50.64
N HIS A 893 43.58 4.31 50.32
CA HIS A 893 42.77 3.98 49.16
C HIS A 893 41.41 4.70 49.19
N ASP A 894 40.70 4.65 50.33
CA ASP A 894 39.41 5.31 50.51
C ASP A 894 39.52 6.84 50.34
N SER A 895 40.65 7.45 50.73
CA SER A 895 40.93 8.87 50.49
C SER A 895 41.14 9.16 49.00
N VAL A 896 41.93 8.34 48.29
CA VAL A 896 42.19 8.50 46.86
C VAL A 896 40.91 8.30 46.03
N VAL A 897 40.08 7.31 46.39
CA VAL A 897 38.76 7.08 45.79
C VAL A 897 37.82 8.26 46.06
N LEU A 898 37.82 8.84 47.25
CA LEU A 898 37.03 10.04 47.55
C LEU A 898 37.48 11.24 46.70
N ASP A 899 38.79 11.48 46.59
CA ASP A 899 39.33 12.59 45.79
C ASP A 899 39.07 12.40 44.28
N LEU A 900 39.15 11.17 43.76
CA LEU A 900 38.76 10.83 42.39
C LEU A 900 37.26 11.05 42.13
N ASN A 901 36.38 10.63 43.04
CA ASN A 901 34.94 10.88 42.92
C ASN A 901 34.60 12.37 42.96
N ASN A 902 35.28 13.15 43.80
CA ASN A 902 35.14 14.62 43.83
C ASN A 902 35.61 15.26 42.51
N ALA A 903 36.77 14.83 41.97
CA ALA A 903 37.28 15.34 40.70
C ALA A 903 36.38 14.97 39.50
N ALA A 904 35.78 13.77 39.51
CA ALA A 904 34.80 13.36 38.51
C ALA A 904 33.50 14.18 38.61
N ALA A 905 33.05 14.51 39.83
CA ALA A 905 31.91 15.38 40.04
C ALA A 905 32.18 16.84 39.59
N ASP A 906 33.34 17.42 39.94
CA ASP A 906 33.75 18.75 39.48
C ASP A 906 33.87 18.82 37.95
N ALA A 907 34.36 17.74 37.31
CA ALA A 907 34.42 17.63 35.85
C ALA A 907 33.02 17.55 35.22
N ALA A 908 32.10 16.77 35.82
CA ALA A 908 30.72 16.66 35.36
C ALA A 908 29.95 18.00 35.52
N ASP A 909 30.10 18.70 36.64
CA ASP A 909 29.52 20.04 36.85
C ASP A 909 30.12 21.08 35.87
N THR A 910 31.40 20.97 35.54
CA THR A 910 32.06 21.83 34.54
C THR A 910 31.53 21.56 33.13
N ALA A 911 31.39 20.28 32.74
CA ALA A 911 30.79 19.90 31.47
C ALA A 911 29.31 20.32 31.37
N LEU A 912 28.56 20.20 32.48
CA LEU A 912 27.18 20.66 32.58
C LEU A 912 27.06 22.19 32.48
N GLN A 913 27.99 22.96 33.08
CA GLN A 913 28.04 24.41 32.87
C GLN A 913 28.33 24.78 31.42
N LEU A 914 29.30 24.12 30.78
CA LEU A 914 29.62 24.35 29.37
C LEU A 914 28.43 24.04 28.47
N LEU A 915 27.77 22.89 28.67
CA LEU A 915 26.57 22.49 27.94
C LEU A 915 25.43 23.50 28.11
N ASN A 916 25.15 23.97 29.32
CA ASN A 916 24.12 24.99 29.57
C ASN A 916 24.47 26.35 28.92
N GLN A 917 25.75 26.73 28.89
CA GLN A 917 26.20 27.93 28.18
C GLN A 917 25.97 27.76 26.67
N THR A 918 26.40 26.65 26.06
CA THR A 918 26.17 26.36 24.64
C THR A 918 24.67 26.30 24.29
N ILE A 919 23.81 25.77 25.17
CA ILE A 919 22.35 25.83 24.98
C ILE A 919 21.86 27.29 24.99
N THR A 920 22.32 28.11 25.93
CA THR A 920 21.95 29.53 26.02
C THR A 920 22.40 30.32 24.79
N ASP A 921 23.58 30.00 24.26
CA ASP A 921 24.12 30.62 23.04
C ASP A 921 23.32 30.20 21.79
N TYR A 922 22.91 28.93 21.69
CA TYR A 922 22.00 28.45 20.64
C TYR A 922 20.59 29.06 20.74
N GLU A 923 20.05 29.23 21.95
CA GLU A 923 18.76 29.93 22.17
C GLU A 923 18.85 31.38 21.66
N LEU A 924 19.95 32.08 21.95
CA LEU A 924 20.20 33.45 21.47
C LEU A 924 20.32 33.55 19.95
N ASP A 925 21.01 32.59 19.30
CA ASP A 925 21.12 32.56 17.84
C ASP A 925 19.80 32.20 17.16
N LEU A 926 18.94 31.39 17.80
CA LEU A 926 17.57 31.14 17.37
C LEU A 926 16.69 32.39 17.45
N ASP A 927 16.72 33.12 18.56
CA ASP A 927 16.03 34.42 18.73
C ASP A 927 16.49 35.43 17.66
N ASN A 928 17.79 35.50 17.38
CA ASN A 928 18.37 36.38 16.35
C ASN A 928 17.90 35.98 14.93
N LEU A 929 17.79 34.68 14.66
CA LEU A 929 17.35 34.15 13.37
C LEU A 929 15.84 34.34 13.16
N GLU A 930 15.01 34.12 14.19
CA GLU A 930 13.58 34.41 14.16
C GLU A 930 13.35 35.91 13.89
N PHE A 931 14.04 36.80 14.61
CA PHE A 931 13.96 38.25 14.38
C PHE A 931 14.39 38.66 12.95
N SER A 932 15.40 37.99 12.38
CA SER A 932 15.81 38.20 10.99
C SER A 932 14.72 37.79 9.99
N TYR A 933 14.07 36.64 10.21
CA TYR A 933 12.97 36.19 9.36
C TYR A 933 11.70 37.05 9.54
N GLU A 934 11.34 37.47 10.75
CA GLU A 934 10.24 38.44 10.96
C GLU A 934 10.48 39.75 10.19
N ALA A 935 11.71 40.28 10.23
CA ALA A 935 12.07 41.48 9.48
C ALA A 935 11.98 41.30 7.96
N GLN A 936 12.41 40.15 7.44
CA GLN A 936 12.31 39.80 6.02
C GLN A 936 10.85 39.62 5.58
N ILE A 937 10.05 38.87 6.34
CA ILE A 937 8.61 38.66 6.09
C ILE A 937 7.85 39.99 6.11
N SER A 938 8.16 40.88 7.05
CA SER A 938 7.63 42.25 7.11
C SER A 938 7.98 43.08 5.87
N SER A 939 9.24 43.01 5.41
CA SER A 939 9.69 43.68 4.17
C SER A 939 8.98 43.15 2.91
N ILE A 940 8.86 41.83 2.78
CA ILE A 940 8.15 41.17 1.68
C ILE A 940 6.67 41.52 1.69
N THR A 941 6.03 41.52 2.87
CA THR A 941 4.61 41.86 3.04
C THR A 941 4.37 43.33 2.65
N SER A 942 5.21 44.26 3.11
CA SER A 942 5.12 45.67 2.71
C SER A 942 5.39 45.87 1.22
N THR A 943 6.18 45.02 0.58
CA THR A 943 6.42 45.07 -0.88
C THR A 943 5.18 44.58 -1.63
N TYR A 944 4.60 43.45 -1.20
CA TYR A 944 3.38 42.87 -1.76
C TYR A 944 2.16 43.79 -1.62
N ASP A 945 1.97 44.41 -0.45
CA ASP A 945 0.92 45.41 -0.21
C ASP A 945 1.08 46.65 -1.12
N ASN A 946 2.32 47.09 -1.39
CA ASN A 946 2.58 48.16 -2.34
C ASN A 946 2.27 47.74 -3.79
N THR A 947 2.63 46.53 -4.21
CA THR A 947 2.27 46.01 -5.55
C THR A 947 0.75 45.91 -5.71
N ILE A 948 0.03 45.41 -4.70
CA ILE A 948 -1.44 45.42 -4.68
C ILE A 948 -1.98 46.85 -4.77
N ALA A 949 -1.39 47.82 -4.08
CA ALA A 949 -1.82 49.21 -4.15
C ALA A 949 -1.58 49.86 -5.53
N VAL A 950 -0.56 49.41 -6.29
CA VAL A 950 -0.33 49.83 -7.68
C VAL A 950 -1.35 49.19 -8.61
N LEU A 951 -1.52 47.86 -8.56
CA LEU A 951 -2.48 47.14 -9.42
C LEU A 951 -3.92 47.64 -9.24
N ASN A 952 -4.37 47.89 -8.01
CA ASN A 952 -5.69 48.50 -7.75
C ASN A 952 -5.82 49.96 -8.26
N ALA A 953 -4.71 50.66 -8.49
CA ALA A 953 -4.71 52.02 -9.04
C ALA A 953 -4.67 52.02 -10.58
N GLU A 954 -4.12 50.96 -11.20
CA GLU A 954 -4.14 50.72 -12.64
C GLU A 954 -5.51 50.18 -13.09
N ASP A 955 -6.06 49.19 -12.36
CA ASP A 955 -7.44 48.69 -12.48
C ASP A 955 -8.45 49.84 -12.41
N ALA A 956 -8.38 50.69 -11.37
CA ALA A 956 -9.23 51.87 -11.23
C ALA A 956 -8.98 52.98 -12.29
N ALA A 957 -7.87 52.94 -13.04
CA ALA A 957 -7.64 53.82 -14.17
C ALA A 957 -8.24 53.26 -15.47
N GLU A 958 -8.19 51.94 -15.67
CA GLU A 958 -8.85 51.26 -16.79
C GLU A 958 -10.38 51.33 -16.65
N ASP A 959 -10.92 51.07 -15.47
CA ASP A 959 -12.35 51.24 -15.14
C ASP A 959 -12.82 52.69 -15.44
N GLY A 960 -11.97 53.68 -15.17
CA GLY A 960 -12.21 55.08 -15.52
C GLY A 960 -12.19 55.37 -17.04
N LEU A 961 -11.42 54.62 -17.82
CA LEU A 961 -11.45 54.67 -19.29
C LEU A 961 -12.71 53.99 -19.85
N TYR A 962 -13.16 52.88 -19.24
CA TYR A 962 -14.44 52.25 -19.58
C TYR A 962 -15.63 53.15 -19.24
N GLU A 963 -15.66 53.83 -18.09
CA GLU A 963 -16.71 54.82 -17.79
C GLU A 963 -16.77 55.94 -18.84
N ILE A 964 -15.60 56.43 -19.30
CA ILE A 964 -15.51 57.44 -20.38
C ILE A 964 -16.01 56.87 -21.72
N HIS A 965 -15.64 55.64 -22.07
CA HIS A 965 -16.10 54.99 -23.30
C HIS A 965 -17.63 54.76 -23.28
N ILE A 966 -18.18 54.28 -22.17
CA ILE A 966 -19.62 54.12 -21.95
C ILE A 966 -20.34 55.47 -22.01
N ALA A 967 -19.78 56.53 -21.44
CA ALA A 967 -20.34 57.89 -21.51
C ALA A 967 -20.37 58.43 -22.95
N ASN A 968 -19.33 58.16 -23.75
CA ASN A 968 -19.30 58.52 -25.17
C ASN A 968 -20.35 57.74 -25.97
N LEU A 969 -20.44 56.41 -25.81
CA LEU A 969 -21.47 55.58 -26.45
C LEU A 969 -22.90 56.01 -26.06
N GLN A 970 -23.11 56.46 -24.82
CA GLN A 970 -24.39 57.04 -24.38
C GLN A 970 -24.66 58.42 -25.01
N ALA A 971 -23.63 59.24 -25.22
CA ALA A 971 -23.75 60.51 -25.93
C ALA A 971 -24.09 60.30 -27.42
N ASP A 972 -23.41 59.37 -28.10
CA ASP A 972 -23.65 59.03 -29.50
C ASP A 972 -25.04 58.39 -29.69
N SER A 973 -25.45 57.49 -28.79
CA SER A 973 -26.80 56.93 -28.76
C SER A 973 -27.89 58.00 -28.53
N THR A 974 -27.60 58.99 -27.67
CA THR A 974 -28.47 60.15 -27.46
C THR A 974 -28.55 61.03 -28.71
N GLN A 975 -27.43 61.28 -29.37
CA GLN A 975 -27.35 62.08 -30.60
C GLN A 975 -28.11 61.38 -31.75
N PHE A 976 -27.90 60.08 -31.94
CA PHE A 976 -28.65 59.27 -32.91
C PHE A 976 -30.16 59.29 -32.63
N SER A 977 -30.58 59.27 -31.37
CA SER A 977 -31.99 59.41 -30.97
C SER A 977 -32.57 60.81 -31.27
N ILE A 978 -31.76 61.87 -31.13
CA ILE A 978 -32.12 63.24 -31.54
C ILE A 978 -32.26 63.33 -33.06
N ASP A 979 -31.30 62.78 -33.82
CA ASP A 979 -31.29 62.83 -35.28
C ASP A 979 -32.42 61.99 -35.89
N LEU A 980 -32.71 60.81 -35.31
CA LEU A 980 -33.90 60.00 -35.65
C LEU A 980 -35.21 60.73 -35.33
N THR A 981 -35.26 61.50 -34.24
CA THR A 981 -36.42 62.33 -33.90
C THR A 981 -36.59 63.47 -34.91
N ALA A 982 -35.51 64.15 -35.29
CA ALA A 982 -35.53 65.21 -36.31
C ALA A 982 -35.90 64.65 -37.70
N ALA A 983 -35.42 63.46 -38.06
CA ALA A 983 -35.82 62.75 -39.28
C ALA A 983 -37.33 62.42 -39.27
N ASN A 984 -37.86 61.96 -38.15
CA ASN A 984 -39.30 61.69 -37.97
C ASN A 984 -40.15 62.97 -38.04
N GLU A 985 -39.69 64.10 -37.47
CA GLU A 985 -40.34 65.41 -37.62
C GLU A 985 -40.33 65.88 -39.09
N ASN A 986 -39.23 65.66 -39.82
CA ASN A 986 -39.14 65.94 -41.25
C ASN A 986 -40.10 65.06 -42.07
N VAL A 987 -40.23 63.77 -41.75
CA VAL A 987 -41.20 62.86 -42.40
C VAL A 987 -42.64 63.29 -42.12
N GLN A 988 -42.98 63.69 -40.89
CA GLN A 988 -44.31 64.22 -40.55
C GLN A 988 -44.59 65.57 -41.24
N SER A 989 -43.58 66.42 -41.39
CA SER A 989 -43.66 67.65 -42.17
C SER A 989 -43.92 67.36 -43.66
N LEU A 990 -43.31 66.30 -44.21
CA LEU A 990 -43.51 65.87 -45.59
C LEU A 990 -44.89 65.24 -45.81
N ASP A 991 -45.36 64.39 -44.89
CA ASP A 991 -46.70 63.79 -44.91
C ASP A 991 -47.82 64.86 -44.82
N SER A 992 -47.60 65.90 -44.01
CA SER A 992 -48.46 67.08 -43.94
C SER A 992 -48.49 67.85 -45.27
N GLN A 993 -47.35 68.03 -45.93
CA GLN A 993 -47.27 68.66 -47.26
C GLN A 993 -47.93 67.81 -48.35
N VAL A 994 -47.74 66.50 -48.35
CA VAL A 994 -48.41 65.55 -49.26
C VAL A 994 -49.92 65.55 -49.02
N SER A 995 -50.36 65.60 -47.76
CA SER A 995 -51.77 65.73 -47.40
C SER A 995 -52.39 67.03 -47.93
N LEU A 996 -51.70 68.17 -47.80
CA LEU A 996 -52.12 69.46 -48.36
C LEU A 996 -52.20 69.42 -49.88
N LEU A 997 -51.18 68.88 -50.57
CA LEU A 997 -51.18 68.68 -52.02
C LEU A 997 -52.29 67.73 -52.49
N SER A 998 -52.67 66.73 -51.68
CA SER A 998 -53.80 65.86 -51.98
C SER A 998 -55.15 66.58 -51.87
N ALA A 999 -55.29 67.49 -50.89
CA ALA A 999 -56.47 68.32 -50.71
C ALA A 999 -56.59 69.39 -51.81
N GLU A 1000 -55.50 70.04 -52.20
CA GLU A 1000 -55.46 71.00 -53.31
C GLU A 1000 -55.77 70.32 -54.65
N ASN A 1001 -55.24 69.11 -54.91
CA ASN A 1001 -55.64 68.31 -56.06
C ASN A 1001 -57.11 67.87 -56.01
N SER A 1002 -57.67 67.61 -54.83
CA SER A 1002 -59.09 67.30 -54.66
C SER A 1002 -59.97 68.53 -54.97
N GLU A 1003 -59.61 69.73 -54.49
CA GLU A 1003 -60.29 70.97 -54.89
C GLU A 1003 -60.16 71.24 -56.39
N LEU A 1004 -58.98 70.98 -56.99
CA LEU A 1004 -58.79 71.14 -58.44
C LEU A 1004 -59.69 70.18 -59.24
N THR A 1005 -59.81 68.94 -58.78
CA THR A 1005 -60.65 67.89 -59.40
C THR A 1005 -62.14 68.20 -59.24
N GLU A 1006 -62.57 68.69 -58.07
CA GLU A 1006 -63.96 69.07 -57.81
C GLU A 1006 -64.36 70.35 -58.58
N ASN A 1007 -63.43 71.31 -58.76
CA ASN A 1007 -63.64 72.47 -59.62
C ASN A 1007 -63.72 72.10 -61.12
N LEU A 1008 -62.97 71.10 -61.60
CA LEU A 1008 -63.11 70.57 -62.96
C LEU A 1008 -64.46 69.85 -63.17
N ALA A 1009 -65.05 69.27 -62.13
CA ALA A 1009 -66.31 68.52 -62.23
C ALA A 1009 -67.56 69.39 -62.46
N TYR A 1010 -67.49 70.72 -62.25
CA TYR A 1010 -68.68 71.59 -62.13
C TYR A 1010 -69.37 71.97 -63.45
N HIS A 1011 -68.85 71.57 -64.63
CA HIS A 1011 -69.33 72.05 -65.94
C HIS A 1011 -70.16 71.04 -66.78
N SER A 1012 -70.75 70.02 -66.15
CA SER A 1012 -71.60 69.00 -66.81
C SER A 1012 -73.12 69.20 -66.65
N ALA A 1013 -73.59 70.40 -66.28
CA ALA A 1013 -75.02 70.73 -66.30
C ALA A 1013 -75.53 71.00 -67.74
N PRO A 1014 -76.75 70.55 -68.11
CA PRO A 1014 -77.31 70.79 -69.44
C PRO A 1014 -77.58 72.29 -69.68
N LEU A 1015 -77.21 72.81 -70.85
CA LEU A 1015 -77.50 74.19 -71.24
C LEU A 1015 -78.94 74.29 -71.78
N ASN A 1016 -79.87 74.65 -70.91
CA ASN A 1016 -81.27 74.88 -71.25
C ASN A 1016 -81.45 76.23 -71.99
N VAL A 1017 -81.99 76.21 -73.20
CA VAL A 1017 -82.26 77.39 -74.04
C VAL A 1017 -83.77 77.55 -74.26
N ASN A 1018 -84.31 78.75 -74.05
CA ASN A 1018 -85.72 79.03 -74.32
C ASN A 1018 -85.92 79.45 -75.79
N LEU A 1019 -86.64 78.63 -76.57
CA LEU A 1019 -87.02 78.92 -77.95
C LEU A 1019 -88.40 79.58 -77.99
N ASN A 1020 -88.45 80.85 -78.36
CA ASN A 1020 -89.68 81.65 -78.40
C ASN A 1020 -90.47 81.36 -79.68
N GLN A 1021 -91.76 81.70 -79.71
CA GLN A 1021 -92.53 81.72 -80.96
C GLN A 1021 -91.90 82.71 -81.97
N GLY A 1022 -91.69 82.27 -83.22
CA GLY A 1022 -90.99 83.07 -84.24
C GLY A 1022 -89.57 82.56 -84.53
N TRP A 1023 -88.67 83.44 -84.95
CA TRP A 1023 -87.27 83.11 -85.24
C TRP A 1023 -86.40 83.19 -83.99
N ASN A 1024 -85.56 82.18 -83.80
CA ASN A 1024 -84.50 82.12 -82.79
C ASN A 1024 -83.19 81.70 -83.47
N MET A 1025 -82.09 81.72 -82.72
CA MET A 1025 -80.80 81.17 -83.14
C MET A 1025 -80.34 80.15 -82.10
N VAL A 1026 -79.79 79.03 -82.56
CA VAL A 1026 -79.32 77.93 -81.69
C VAL A 1026 -77.96 77.44 -82.17
N GLY A 1027 -77.00 77.31 -81.25
CA GLY A 1027 -75.69 76.72 -81.52
C GLY A 1027 -75.69 75.24 -81.16
N PHE A 1028 -75.14 74.38 -82.03
CA PHE A 1028 -75.01 72.95 -81.78
C PHE A 1028 -73.66 72.67 -81.09
N GLY A 1029 -73.71 72.21 -79.83
CA GLY A 1029 -72.54 72.20 -78.91
C GLY A 1029 -72.06 70.84 -78.43
N LEU A 1030 -72.55 69.74 -79.01
CA LEU A 1030 -72.04 68.38 -78.76
C LEU A 1030 -70.77 68.14 -79.59
N GLN A 1031 -69.89 67.22 -79.17
CA GLN A 1031 -68.64 66.95 -79.91
C GLN A 1031 -68.86 66.15 -81.21
N GLU A 1032 -69.88 65.30 -81.28
CA GLU A 1032 -70.24 64.57 -82.50
C GLU A 1032 -71.36 65.26 -83.30
N GLN A 1033 -71.31 65.12 -84.63
CA GLN A 1033 -72.39 65.55 -85.54
C GLN A 1033 -73.60 64.62 -85.43
N MET A 1034 -74.82 65.18 -85.51
CA MET A 1034 -76.07 64.42 -85.40
C MET A 1034 -77.04 64.75 -86.53
N ASP A 1035 -77.90 63.81 -86.92
CA ASP A 1035 -78.96 64.06 -87.91
C ASP A 1035 -79.97 65.11 -87.41
N ALA A 1036 -80.25 66.11 -88.25
CA ALA A 1036 -81.07 67.27 -87.88
C ALA A 1036 -82.55 66.93 -87.64
N ALA A 1037 -83.08 65.82 -88.18
CA ALA A 1037 -84.42 65.36 -87.87
C ALA A 1037 -84.46 64.64 -86.51
N ALA A 1038 -83.45 63.80 -86.22
CA ALA A 1038 -83.32 63.14 -84.92
C ALA A 1038 -83.08 64.13 -83.76
N SER A 1039 -82.12 65.05 -83.90
CA SER A 1039 -81.78 66.04 -82.86
C SER A 1039 -82.89 67.01 -82.50
N LEU A 1040 -83.91 67.17 -83.37
CA LEU A 1040 -85.00 68.13 -83.21
C LEU A 1040 -86.37 67.45 -83.03
N GLU A 1041 -86.44 66.11 -82.94
CA GLU A 1041 -87.69 65.37 -82.74
C GLU A 1041 -88.45 65.83 -81.48
N VAL A 1042 -87.72 66.22 -80.42
CA VAL A 1042 -88.27 66.78 -79.16
C VAL A 1042 -89.09 68.06 -79.35
N LEU A 1043 -88.87 68.80 -80.43
CA LEU A 1043 -89.69 69.97 -80.79
C LEU A 1043 -90.96 69.58 -81.56
N GLY A 1044 -90.91 68.47 -82.31
CA GLY A 1044 -92.00 67.93 -83.11
C GLY A 1044 -92.72 69.01 -83.94
N ASN A 1045 -94.05 69.02 -83.88
CA ASN A 1045 -94.91 69.96 -84.61
C ASN A 1045 -94.76 71.45 -84.18
N LYS A 1046 -93.95 71.77 -83.15
CA LYS A 1046 -93.63 73.17 -82.82
C LYS A 1046 -92.55 73.75 -83.73
N LEU A 1047 -91.70 72.92 -84.32
CA LEU A 1047 -90.69 73.33 -85.30
C LEU A 1047 -91.38 73.63 -86.64
N HIS A 1048 -91.20 74.86 -87.14
CA HIS A 1048 -91.60 75.25 -88.49
C HIS A 1048 -90.49 74.86 -89.47
N LEU A 1049 -89.28 75.40 -89.29
CA LEU A 1049 -88.10 75.04 -90.07
C LEU A 1049 -86.82 75.42 -89.33
N ILE A 1050 -85.69 74.79 -89.68
CA ILE A 1050 -84.34 75.19 -89.28
C ILE A 1050 -83.45 75.31 -90.52
N LYS A 1051 -82.51 76.27 -90.52
CA LYS A 1051 -81.57 76.48 -91.63
C LYS A 1051 -80.16 76.87 -91.18
N ASP A 1052 -79.19 76.61 -92.04
CA ASP A 1052 -77.79 77.02 -91.89
C ASP A 1052 -77.49 78.38 -92.55
N ASN A 1053 -76.21 78.75 -92.65
CA ASN A 1053 -75.74 79.96 -93.33
C ASN A 1053 -75.85 79.87 -94.87
N ASN A 1054 -75.85 78.67 -95.46
CA ASN A 1054 -76.00 78.46 -96.90
C ASN A 1054 -77.48 78.36 -97.34
N ALA A 1055 -78.42 78.50 -96.41
CA ALA A 1055 -79.86 78.30 -96.59
C ALA A 1055 -80.24 76.87 -97.04
N ALA A 1056 -79.47 75.87 -96.65
CA ALA A 1056 -79.94 74.48 -96.55
C ALA A 1056 -80.96 74.38 -95.40
N VAL A 1057 -82.01 73.59 -95.56
CA VAL A 1057 -83.20 73.64 -94.68
C VAL A 1057 -83.69 72.26 -94.29
N TYR A 1058 -84.04 72.10 -93.01
CA TYR A 1058 -84.93 71.04 -92.56
C TYR A 1058 -86.31 71.64 -92.22
N TRP A 1059 -87.36 71.16 -92.90
CA TRP A 1059 -88.74 71.63 -92.79
C TRP A 1059 -89.66 70.40 -92.61
N PRO A 1060 -90.04 70.07 -91.35
CA PRO A 1060 -90.76 68.82 -91.03
C PRO A 1060 -92.11 68.68 -91.75
N GLU A 1061 -92.88 69.76 -91.85
CA GLU A 1061 -94.22 69.80 -92.45
C GLU A 1061 -94.26 69.27 -93.90
N PHE A 1062 -93.20 69.52 -94.68
CA PHE A 1062 -93.07 69.06 -96.07
C PHE A 1062 -92.15 67.84 -96.23
N GLY A 1063 -91.74 67.20 -95.13
CA GLY A 1063 -90.86 66.03 -95.15
C GLY A 1063 -89.50 66.29 -95.80
N PHE A 1064 -89.01 67.54 -95.77
CA PHE A 1064 -87.83 67.97 -96.51
C PHE A 1064 -86.65 68.20 -95.57
N ASN A 1065 -85.57 67.43 -95.73
CA ASN A 1065 -84.28 67.68 -95.09
C ASN A 1065 -83.20 67.82 -96.16
N SER A 1066 -82.75 69.05 -96.44
CA SER A 1066 -81.51 69.33 -97.18
C SER A 1066 -80.36 69.78 -96.28
N LEU A 1067 -80.62 69.99 -94.99
CA LEU A 1067 -79.62 70.31 -93.98
C LEU A 1067 -78.76 69.09 -93.61
N GLY A 1068 -79.38 67.90 -93.59
CA GLY A 1068 -78.72 66.64 -93.25
C GLY A 1068 -78.42 66.58 -91.75
N VAL A 1069 -77.21 66.97 -91.37
CA VAL A 1069 -76.67 66.90 -90.00
C VAL A 1069 -76.43 68.28 -89.40
N LEU A 1070 -76.55 68.38 -88.08
CA LEU A 1070 -76.02 69.48 -87.28
C LEU A 1070 -74.56 69.19 -86.95
N ILE A 1071 -73.69 70.18 -87.14
CA ILE A 1071 -72.24 70.05 -87.06
C ILE A 1071 -71.73 70.78 -85.80
N PRO A 1072 -70.83 70.17 -85.01
CA PRO A 1072 -70.22 70.76 -83.82
C PRO A 1072 -69.73 72.20 -84.02
N GLY A 1073 -70.12 73.10 -83.11
CA GLY A 1073 -69.72 74.51 -83.12
C GLY A 1073 -70.46 75.41 -84.12
N GLN A 1074 -71.39 74.88 -84.94
CA GLN A 1074 -72.16 75.69 -85.89
C GLN A 1074 -73.42 76.31 -85.26
N GLY A 1075 -73.81 77.49 -85.78
CA GLY A 1075 -75.02 78.21 -85.42
C GLY A 1075 -76.09 78.11 -86.52
N TYR A 1076 -77.33 77.81 -86.12
CA TYR A 1076 -78.48 77.61 -86.99
C TYR A 1076 -79.61 78.58 -86.66
N GLN A 1077 -80.34 79.04 -87.68
CA GLN A 1077 -81.57 79.82 -87.49
C GLN A 1077 -82.78 78.87 -87.43
N ILE A 1078 -83.51 78.88 -86.31
CA ILE A 1078 -84.62 77.97 -86.04
C ILE A 1078 -85.92 78.77 -85.88
N ARG A 1079 -86.97 78.39 -86.62
CA ARG A 1079 -88.29 79.03 -86.58
C ARG A 1079 -89.31 78.13 -85.89
N MET A 1080 -90.01 78.68 -84.92
CA MET A 1080 -91.00 77.98 -84.10
C MET A 1080 -92.42 78.52 -84.37
N TYR A 1081 -93.41 77.62 -84.40
CA TYR A 1081 -94.84 77.97 -84.38
C TYR A 1081 -95.33 78.32 -82.97
N GLU A 1082 -94.74 77.74 -81.94
CA GLU A 1082 -95.07 77.91 -80.52
C GLU A 1082 -93.79 77.89 -79.67
N GLU A 1083 -93.83 78.48 -78.48
CA GLU A 1083 -92.67 78.47 -77.58
C GLU A 1083 -92.35 77.08 -77.01
N HIS A 1084 -91.06 76.85 -76.74
CA HIS A 1084 -90.52 75.68 -76.06
C HIS A 1084 -89.46 76.17 -75.06
N LEU A 1085 -89.75 76.03 -73.77
CA LEU A 1085 -88.82 76.37 -72.70
C LEU A 1085 -87.85 75.23 -72.44
N GLU A 1086 -86.64 75.55 -71.99
CA GLU A 1086 -85.61 74.58 -71.60
C GLU A 1086 -85.24 73.56 -72.68
N PHE A 1087 -85.23 73.97 -73.96
CA PHE A 1087 -84.72 73.14 -75.03
C PHE A 1087 -83.22 72.88 -74.84
N THR A 1088 -82.84 71.61 -74.92
CA THR A 1088 -81.46 71.15 -75.08
C THR A 1088 -81.46 70.02 -76.10
N PHE A 1089 -80.32 69.78 -76.76
CA PHE A 1089 -80.19 68.64 -77.67
C PHE A 1089 -80.17 67.32 -76.87
N PRO A 1090 -80.78 66.24 -77.38
CA PRO A 1090 -80.79 64.94 -76.69
C PRO A 1090 -79.36 64.42 -76.50
N TYR A 1091 -79.03 64.11 -75.24
CA TYR A 1091 -77.65 63.94 -74.77
C TYR A 1091 -77.30 62.47 -74.51
N ILE A 1092 -76.09 62.08 -74.93
CA ILE A 1092 -75.36 60.89 -74.47
C ILE A 1092 -74.17 61.35 -73.63
N THR A 1093 -73.90 60.66 -72.53
CA THR A 1093 -73.05 61.16 -71.44
C THR A 1093 -71.56 61.20 -71.80
N GLY A 1094 -70.98 62.40 -71.83
CA GLY A 1094 -69.52 62.62 -71.83
C GLY A 1094 -69.05 63.77 -72.73
N GLU A 1095 -69.73 64.03 -73.84
CA GLU A 1095 -69.10 64.65 -75.01
C GLU A 1095 -69.72 66.00 -75.42
N ARG A 1096 -69.37 67.04 -74.67
CA ARG A 1096 -69.66 68.45 -75.01
C ARG A 1096 -68.40 69.17 -75.46
N LEU A 1097 -68.49 70.00 -76.51
CA LEU A 1097 -67.33 70.74 -77.04
C LEU A 1097 -67.22 72.10 -76.34
N ASP A 1098 -66.24 72.24 -75.44
CA ASP A 1098 -65.90 73.53 -74.82
C ASP A 1098 -65.11 74.41 -75.80
N VAL A 1099 -65.85 75.02 -76.72
CA VAL A 1099 -65.31 75.98 -77.69
C VAL A 1099 -64.97 77.28 -76.99
N TYR A 1100 -63.76 77.38 -76.43
CA TYR A 1100 -63.19 78.64 -75.97
C TYR A 1100 -63.28 79.69 -77.09
N PRO A 1101 -63.87 80.88 -76.85
CA PRO A 1101 -64.22 81.83 -77.91
C PRO A 1101 -63.01 82.64 -78.40
N GLN A 1102 -62.07 81.97 -79.05
CA GLN A 1102 -61.13 82.60 -79.97
C GLN A 1102 -61.87 82.99 -81.25
N VAL A 1103 -62.63 84.10 -81.19
CA VAL A 1103 -63.16 84.74 -82.40
C VAL A 1103 -61.95 85.18 -83.23
N PRO A 1104 -61.67 84.56 -84.38
CA PRO A 1104 -60.47 84.89 -85.15
C PRO A 1104 -60.64 86.31 -85.70
N VAL A 1105 -59.55 87.09 -85.74
CA VAL A 1105 -59.61 88.55 -85.99
C VAL A 1105 -60.38 88.91 -87.29
N TRP A 1106 -60.30 88.06 -88.32
CA TRP A 1106 -61.05 88.23 -89.57
C TRP A 1106 -62.58 88.27 -89.40
N ALA A 1107 -63.12 87.65 -88.35
CA ALA A 1107 -64.55 87.67 -88.04
C ALA A 1107 -65.00 88.92 -87.25
N ILE A 1108 -64.05 89.72 -86.76
CA ILE A 1108 -64.30 91.01 -86.08
C ILE A 1108 -64.22 92.18 -87.08
N GLU A 1109 -63.35 92.08 -88.09
CA GLU A 1109 -63.09 93.15 -89.07
C GLU A 1109 -63.99 93.09 -90.33
N MET A 1110 -64.96 92.17 -90.39
CA MET A 1110 -65.78 91.95 -91.59
C MET A 1110 -67.04 92.84 -91.64
N GLU A 1111 -66.97 94.00 -92.32
CA GLU A 1111 -68.17 94.74 -92.73
C GLU A 1111 -68.98 93.95 -93.77
N ILE A 1112 -70.04 93.25 -93.34
CA ILE A 1112 -70.97 92.55 -94.25
C ILE A 1112 -72.23 93.42 -94.50
N PRO A 1113 -72.43 93.96 -95.71
CA PRO A 1113 -73.65 94.68 -96.06
C PRO A 1113 -74.80 93.71 -96.36
N SER A 1114 -75.77 93.62 -95.43
CA SER A 1114 -76.95 92.73 -95.42
C SER A 1114 -76.63 91.22 -95.41
N HIS A 1115 -77.19 90.50 -94.43
CA HIS A 1115 -76.96 89.07 -94.29
C HIS A 1115 -77.75 88.32 -95.39
N PRO A 1116 -77.15 87.34 -96.10
CA PRO A 1116 -77.89 86.52 -97.07
C PRO A 1116 -79.19 85.88 -96.52
N ASN A 1117 -79.26 85.64 -95.22
CA ASN A 1117 -80.43 85.10 -94.54
C ASN A 1117 -81.65 86.05 -94.46
N ASP A 1118 -81.48 87.35 -94.71
CA ASP A 1118 -82.55 88.34 -94.78
C ASP A 1118 -83.25 88.36 -96.16
N SER A 1119 -82.80 87.52 -97.11
CA SER A 1119 -83.35 87.43 -98.47
C SER A 1119 -84.30 86.24 -98.66
N ARG A 1120 -85.44 86.51 -99.31
CA ARG A 1120 -86.51 85.55 -99.60
C ARG A 1120 -86.20 84.75 -100.86
N ASN A 1121 -85.42 83.69 -100.71
CA ASN A 1121 -85.01 82.79 -101.78
C ASN A 1121 -85.96 81.59 -101.90
N LEU A 1122 -86.20 81.11 -103.12
CA LEU A 1122 -87.05 79.94 -103.36
C LEU A 1122 -86.24 78.67 -103.07
N ILE A 1123 -86.71 77.85 -102.12
CA ILE A 1123 -86.12 76.54 -101.81
C ILE A 1123 -86.63 75.50 -102.81
N ARG A 1124 -87.95 75.42 -102.95
CA ARG A 1124 -88.63 74.30 -103.63
C ARG A 1124 -89.99 74.71 -104.18
N VAL A 1125 -90.50 73.97 -105.16
CA VAL A 1125 -91.89 74.06 -105.63
C VAL A 1125 -92.53 72.69 -105.51
N VAL A 1126 -93.63 72.61 -104.77
CA VAL A 1126 -94.36 71.35 -104.54
C VAL A 1126 -95.83 71.47 -104.92
N ASN A 1127 -96.46 70.35 -105.29
CA ASN A 1127 -97.91 70.30 -105.49
C ASN A 1127 -98.67 70.25 -104.14
N MET A 1128 -99.99 70.23 -104.19
CA MET A 1128 -100.87 70.07 -103.02
C MET A 1128 -100.69 68.73 -102.25
N LEU A 1129 -99.84 67.81 -102.73
CA LEU A 1129 -99.47 66.55 -102.07
C LEU A 1129 -98.05 66.58 -101.48
N GLY A 1130 -97.37 67.74 -101.49
CA GLY A 1130 -96.00 67.89 -100.99
C GLY A 1130 -94.91 67.34 -101.92
N GLN A 1131 -95.27 66.80 -103.08
CA GLN A 1131 -94.32 66.27 -104.06
C GLN A 1131 -93.71 67.41 -104.87
N GLU A 1132 -92.41 67.36 -105.11
CA GLU A 1132 -91.70 68.34 -105.93
C GLU A 1132 -92.12 68.27 -107.40
N VAL A 1133 -92.36 69.43 -108.00
CA VAL A 1133 -92.72 69.59 -109.41
C VAL A 1133 -92.04 70.81 -109.98
N SER A 1134 -91.44 70.63 -111.16
CA SER A 1134 -91.05 71.74 -112.03
C SER A 1134 -92.29 72.60 -112.34
N PRO A 1135 -92.22 73.93 -112.16
CA PRO A 1135 -93.29 74.85 -112.56
C PRO A 1135 -93.73 74.66 -114.00
N ASP A 1136 -92.84 74.29 -114.92
CA ASP A 1136 -93.13 74.14 -116.34
C ASP A 1136 -93.89 72.84 -116.66
N ASP A 1137 -93.80 71.81 -115.80
CA ASP A 1137 -94.40 70.49 -116.03
C ASP A 1137 -95.78 70.28 -115.36
N ALA A 1138 -96.13 71.07 -114.34
CA ALA A 1138 -97.43 70.99 -113.66
C ALA A 1138 -98.64 71.29 -114.59
N PHE A 1139 -99.84 70.81 -114.24
CA PHE A 1139 -101.02 71.00 -115.08
C PHE A 1139 -101.63 72.41 -114.97
N THR A 1140 -102.22 72.93 -116.05
CA THR A 1140 -102.95 74.22 -116.01
C THR A 1140 -104.19 74.09 -115.13
N GLY A 1141 -104.35 75.00 -114.17
CA GLY A 1141 -105.32 74.94 -113.09
C GLY A 1141 -104.83 74.19 -111.84
N GLU A 1142 -103.66 73.55 -111.86
CA GLU A 1142 -103.05 72.93 -110.68
C GLU A 1142 -102.52 73.99 -109.71
N VAL A 1143 -102.57 73.66 -108.42
CA VAL A 1143 -102.07 74.52 -107.34
C VAL A 1143 -100.69 74.05 -106.91
N LEU A 1144 -99.73 74.96 -107.06
CA LEU A 1144 -98.36 74.82 -106.60
C LEU A 1144 -98.10 75.67 -105.36
N LEU A 1145 -97.28 75.16 -104.46
CA LEU A 1145 -96.79 75.81 -103.26
C LEU A 1145 -95.30 76.08 -103.45
N TYR A 1146 -94.95 77.36 -103.55
CA TYR A 1146 -93.56 77.81 -103.65
C TYR A 1146 -93.05 78.03 -102.22
N LEU A 1147 -92.07 77.24 -101.79
CA LEU A 1147 -91.53 77.22 -100.42
C LEU A 1147 -90.26 78.08 -100.35
N TYR A 1148 -90.19 79.05 -99.43
CA TYR A 1148 -89.11 80.05 -99.37
C TYR A 1148 -88.26 79.99 -98.09
N SER A 1149 -87.02 80.48 -98.18
CA SER A 1149 -85.98 80.50 -97.12
C SER A 1149 -86.29 81.40 -95.91
N ASP A 1150 -87.41 82.11 -95.95
CA ASP A 1150 -87.99 82.89 -94.86
C ASP A 1150 -89.11 82.13 -94.11
N GLY A 1151 -89.46 80.92 -94.54
CA GLY A 1151 -90.60 80.16 -94.03
C GLY A 1151 -91.95 80.72 -94.51
N THR A 1152 -92.00 81.33 -95.69
CA THR A 1152 -93.26 81.65 -96.38
C THR A 1152 -93.58 80.63 -97.45
N VAL A 1153 -94.87 80.41 -97.66
CA VAL A 1153 -95.40 79.53 -98.72
C VAL A 1153 -96.29 80.35 -99.63
N GLU A 1154 -95.88 80.51 -100.90
CA GLU A 1154 -96.64 81.26 -101.89
C GLU A 1154 -97.46 80.30 -102.75
N LYS A 1155 -98.77 80.26 -102.50
CA LYS A 1155 -99.73 79.45 -103.25
C LYS A 1155 -100.01 80.10 -104.60
N LYS A 1156 -99.54 79.48 -105.69
CA LYS A 1156 -99.79 79.88 -107.07
C LYS A 1156 -100.63 78.82 -107.78
N GLN A 1157 -101.57 79.27 -108.61
CA GLN A 1157 -102.26 78.40 -109.56
C GLN A 1157 -101.65 78.66 -110.94
N LYS A 1158 -101.34 77.59 -111.68
CA LYS A 1158 -100.71 77.66 -113.01
C LYS A 1158 -101.72 77.86 -114.14
#